data_AF-A0A8H8IW82-F1
#
_entry.id   AF-A0A8H8IW82-F1
#
_cell.length_a   1.000
_cell.length_b   1.000
_cell.length_c   1.000
_cell.angle_alpha   90.00
_cell.angle_beta   90.00
_cell.angle_gamma   90.00
#
_symmetry.space_group_name_H-M   'P 1'
#
loop_
_entity.id
_entity.type
_entity.pdbx_description
1 polymer ?
#
loop_
_entity_poly.entity_id
_entity_poly.type
_entity_poly.pdbx_seq_one_letter_code
_entity_poly.pdbx_strand_id
1 'polypeptide(L)'
;MAPRNWTWGFFVKGKKQFGNNKTNYEAFCVACVAYFSCSLERADQQAVANGGSIALVRNKGEIYKEACRLAKPICGRPADFRRHIKTCPHVSEEAKEQLRSEEADSGPANDSAGAAQSVHQISATATSATLDHHPKTQPVHLTYTELQGYHRDLLHFFKWLPGPELPTRQALGGRILQAAVKDSKARMKAAMDGKMATGISDGWKTYRKALLACMINVDYESHTVKVVDTSALPKTANNHLEVVKSVIRFCEDNLHVKIIGWVSDAGGDSRAMRVRLVKERPELIQLDCWAHQLNLVLGDLFKIKSELVSSGSDAHRVVKWFLSHTRAFALLQGQQTKSGGRAHSYILANITRWTSHCLSIQSLVDDEGPMRATVALYRKELERIGSGDRERATFVLDTVSRPEFWDNIKELVSYLRPLAIALNVAQATDTRLDHILLTLGNLFRLFNVSQIDPLVRACILASLELRWSKSDQDVFILAVFFNPYIRALLFNPHNPAFCINGLYTTVKRVFERVFKTSAGSGLFEAYVDYFNWRNEFSREAWHLDEYARMYTDEGKSVNLTVLWAALPYPGTINTGRNQFAHLARLVVCIVANSANVERLFSRMNYTHGKRRNRMHPDKVHDLATVAMDLEAQHRAAGLVRKRARRHLEPEPTDVVAAEDDDIDDSASEDLDDEGAPVDIKTLAARLAEATDDDNDDTPEGGESDSDLPEPAEVVAESTRQPRVRLFFSSGHQIPLRELFNFSDTVEGVEDGLGFFWKGGIHNLSKEREVYEALASEHVPNLGDD
;
A
#
# COMPACT_ATOMS: atom_id res chain seq x y z
N MET A 1 -11.64 -5.99 -57.67
CA MET A 1 -11.91 -5.51 -56.29
C MET A 1 -13.41 -5.53 -56.07
N ALA A 2 -13.89 -5.79 -54.85
CA ALA A 2 -15.31 -5.58 -54.53
C ALA A 2 -15.64 -4.07 -54.54
N PRO A 3 -16.87 -3.65 -54.92
CA PRO A 3 -17.26 -2.25 -54.88
C PRO A 3 -17.19 -1.69 -53.46
N ARG A 4 -16.79 -0.43 -53.30
CA ARG A 4 -16.89 0.27 -52.01
C ARG A 4 -18.37 0.42 -51.67
N ASN A 5 -18.81 -0.19 -50.57
CA ASN A 5 -20.15 0.04 -49.98
C ASN A 5 -20.36 1.55 -49.78
N TRP A 6 -21.36 2.12 -50.47
CA TRP A 6 -21.61 3.56 -50.57
C TRP A 6 -21.87 4.21 -49.22
N THR A 7 -22.44 3.47 -48.25
CA THR A 7 -22.75 4.00 -46.91
C THR A 7 -21.51 4.57 -46.20
N TRP A 8 -20.29 4.11 -46.53
CA TRP A 8 -19.04 4.70 -46.01
C TRP A 8 -18.84 6.18 -46.37
N GLY A 9 -19.59 6.76 -47.33
CA GLY A 9 -19.60 8.19 -47.58
C GLY A 9 -20.13 9.04 -46.41
N PHE A 10 -20.86 8.42 -45.47
CA PHE A 10 -21.53 9.09 -44.35
C PHE A 10 -20.90 8.78 -42.97
N PHE A 11 -19.80 7.99 -42.93
CA PHE A 11 -19.14 7.56 -41.69
C PHE A 11 -17.61 7.69 -41.73
N VAL A 12 -17.03 8.30 -40.70
CA VAL A 12 -15.57 8.34 -40.47
C VAL A 12 -15.13 7.02 -39.82
N LYS A 13 -13.95 6.52 -40.18
CA LYS A 13 -13.35 5.30 -39.60
C LYS A 13 -12.67 5.61 -38.27
N GLY A 14 -13.00 4.87 -37.21
CA GLY A 14 -12.15 4.74 -36.02
C GLY A 14 -10.90 3.89 -36.32
N LYS A 15 -9.92 3.88 -35.41
CA LYS A 15 -8.62 3.24 -35.65
C LYS A 15 -8.61 1.72 -35.42
N LYS A 16 -9.55 1.15 -34.64
CA LYS A 16 -9.63 -0.28 -34.35
C LYS A 16 -10.22 -1.12 -35.50
N GLN A 17 -9.67 -2.32 -35.74
CA GLN A 17 -10.13 -3.27 -36.78
C GLN A 17 -10.21 -4.71 -36.25
N PHE A 18 -11.12 -5.52 -36.81
CA PHE A 18 -11.20 -6.96 -36.54
C PHE A 18 -10.07 -7.73 -37.26
N GLY A 19 -9.15 -8.32 -36.48
CA GLY A 19 -7.92 -8.94 -36.99
C GLY A 19 -8.10 -9.99 -38.10
N ASN A 20 -9.17 -10.78 -38.04
CA ASN A 20 -9.41 -11.86 -39.02
C ASN A 20 -10.13 -11.39 -40.30
N ASN A 21 -10.72 -10.19 -40.32
CA ASN A 21 -11.67 -9.78 -41.37
C ASN A 21 -11.41 -8.39 -41.99
N LYS A 22 -10.51 -7.58 -41.41
CA LYS A 22 -10.24 -6.18 -41.82
C LYS A 22 -11.46 -5.25 -41.85
N THR A 23 -12.55 -5.62 -41.18
CA THR A 23 -13.70 -4.75 -40.91
C THR A 23 -13.39 -3.82 -39.74
N ASN A 24 -13.75 -2.55 -39.83
CA ASN A 24 -13.54 -1.59 -38.74
C ASN A 24 -14.44 -1.93 -37.54
N TYR A 25 -13.87 -1.85 -36.34
CA TYR A 25 -14.56 -2.09 -35.07
C TYR A 25 -15.41 -0.87 -34.69
N GLU A 26 -14.88 0.34 -34.89
CA GLU A 26 -15.52 1.62 -34.60
C GLU A 26 -15.63 2.49 -35.88
N ALA A 27 -16.77 3.18 -36.04
CA ALA A 27 -16.99 4.22 -37.03
C ALA A 27 -18.05 5.22 -36.54
N PHE A 28 -17.97 6.47 -37.00
CA PHE A 28 -18.75 7.59 -36.46
C PHE A 28 -19.53 8.29 -37.58
N CYS A 29 -20.82 8.55 -37.37
CA CYS A 29 -21.64 9.25 -38.35
C CYS A 29 -21.22 10.72 -38.45
N VAL A 30 -20.86 11.18 -39.67
CA VAL A 30 -20.36 12.54 -39.93
C VAL A 30 -21.35 13.60 -39.44
N ALA A 31 -22.66 13.40 -39.70
CA ALA A 31 -23.69 14.36 -39.34
C ALA A 31 -23.95 14.44 -37.83
N CYS A 32 -23.86 13.31 -37.11
CA CYS A 32 -23.96 13.31 -35.65
C CYS A 32 -22.80 14.07 -35.01
N VAL A 33 -21.56 13.81 -35.47
CA VAL A 33 -20.37 14.52 -34.97
C VAL A 33 -20.46 16.02 -35.26
N ALA A 34 -20.88 16.42 -36.47
CA ALA A 34 -21.07 17.83 -36.80
C ALA A 34 -22.14 18.53 -35.91
N TYR A 35 -23.26 17.85 -35.65
CA TYR A 35 -24.31 18.36 -34.74
C TYR A 35 -23.79 18.54 -33.31
N PHE A 36 -23.12 17.53 -32.75
CA PHE A 36 -22.60 17.60 -31.39
C PHE A 36 -21.48 18.63 -31.25
N SER A 37 -20.55 18.74 -32.21
CA SER A 37 -19.53 19.80 -32.21
C SER A 37 -20.15 21.20 -32.11
N CYS A 38 -21.14 21.50 -32.96
CA CYS A 38 -21.81 22.81 -32.95
C CYS A 38 -22.62 23.05 -31.65
N SER A 39 -23.17 22.00 -31.05
CA SER A 39 -23.83 22.08 -29.73
C SER A 39 -22.85 22.37 -28.60
N LEU A 40 -21.64 21.77 -28.64
CA LEU A 40 -20.59 21.98 -27.65
C LEU A 40 -19.95 23.37 -27.76
N GLU A 41 -19.71 23.86 -28.98
CA GLU A 41 -19.24 25.23 -29.24
C GLU A 41 -20.19 26.28 -28.67
N ARG A 42 -21.51 26.12 -28.89
CA ARG A 42 -22.53 27.04 -28.34
C ARG A 42 -22.62 26.96 -26.83
N ALA A 43 -22.50 25.77 -26.23
CA ALA A 43 -22.52 25.60 -24.78
C ALA A 43 -21.34 26.32 -24.11
N ASP A 44 -20.12 26.21 -24.68
CA ASP A 44 -18.94 26.91 -24.15
C ASP A 44 -19.08 28.43 -24.28
N GLN A 45 -19.53 28.93 -25.45
CA GLN A 45 -19.79 30.35 -25.67
C GLN A 45 -20.82 30.91 -24.67
N GLN A 46 -21.91 30.18 -24.42
CA GLN A 46 -22.97 30.61 -23.51
C GLN A 46 -22.54 30.54 -22.03
N ALA A 47 -21.72 29.55 -21.64
CA ALA A 47 -21.19 29.45 -20.29
C ALA A 47 -20.16 30.55 -19.98
N VAL A 48 -19.32 30.93 -20.95
CA VAL A 48 -18.42 32.10 -20.85
C VAL A 48 -19.24 33.40 -20.74
N ALA A 49 -20.27 33.58 -21.57
CA ALA A 49 -21.14 34.77 -21.51
C ALA A 49 -21.89 34.92 -20.18
N ASN A 50 -22.20 33.80 -19.51
CA ASN A 50 -22.88 33.77 -18.20
C ASN A 50 -21.93 33.93 -17.00
N GLY A 51 -20.62 34.16 -17.21
CA GLY A 51 -19.64 34.31 -16.12
C GLY A 51 -19.32 33.02 -15.36
N GLY A 52 -19.59 31.84 -15.95
CA GLY A 52 -19.26 30.55 -15.34
C GLY A 52 -17.75 30.30 -15.33
N SER A 53 -17.27 29.54 -14.33
CA SER A 53 -15.84 29.25 -14.11
C SER A 53 -15.23 28.24 -15.09
N ILE A 54 -15.35 28.48 -16.40
CA ILE A 54 -14.64 27.74 -17.45
C ILE A 54 -13.24 28.34 -17.60
N ALA A 55 -12.22 27.62 -17.15
CA ALA A 55 -10.83 28.09 -17.13
C ALA A 55 -10.15 28.11 -18.52
N LEU A 56 -10.69 27.38 -19.50
CA LEU A 56 -10.25 27.42 -20.90
C LEU A 56 -11.41 27.03 -21.82
N VAL A 57 -11.57 27.71 -22.95
CA VAL A 57 -12.47 27.26 -24.02
C VAL A 57 -11.84 26.04 -24.69
N ARG A 58 -12.63 24.97 -24.92
CA ARG A 58 -12.13 23.75 -25.56
C ARG A 58 -11.64 24.04 -26.97
N ASN A 59 -10.50 23.45 -27.33
CA ASN A 59 -9.97 23.57 -28.68
C ASN A 59 -10.75 22.68 -29.67
N LYS A 60 -10.65 22.97 -30.99
CA LYS A 60 -11.39 22.23 -32.02
C LYS A 60 -11.16 20.70 -31.99
N GLY A 61 -9.98 20.24 -31.58
CA GLY A 61 -9.66 18.82 -31.44
C GLY A 61 -10.37 18.16 -30.26
N GLU A 62 -10.43 18.85 -29.12
CA GLU A 62 -11.19 18.41 -27.93
C GLU A 62 -12.70 18.37 -28.21
N ILE A 63 -13.24 19.41 -28.85
CA ILE A 63 -14.64 19.48 -29.28
C ILE A 63 -14.98 18.33 -30.23
N TYR A 64 -14.10 18.05 -31.22
CA TYR A 64 -14.30 16.94 -32.16
C TYR A 64 -14.27 15.56 -31.49
N LYS A 65 -13.33 15.34 -30.55
CA LYS A 65 -13.22 14.08 -29.80
C LYS A 65 -14.43 13.85 -28.90
N GLU A 66 -14.90 14.90 -28.21
CA GLU A 66 -16.11 14.82 -27.38
C GLU A 66 -17.39 14.66 -28.23
N ALA A 67 -17.48 15.31 -29.38
CA ALA A 67 -18.56 15.09 -30.34
C ALA A 67 -18.58 13.65 -30.89
N CYS A 68 -17.42 12.99 -31.04
CA CYS A 68 -17.34 11.57 -31.35
C CYS A 68 -17.86 10.68 -30.22
N ARG A 69 -17.59 11.01 -28.94
CA ARG A 69 -18.19 10.31 -27.78
C ARG A 69 -19.72 10.43 -27.79
N LEU A 70 -20.24 11.65 -27.94
CA LEU A 70 -21.68 11.93 -27.94
C LEU A 70 -22.42 11.31 -29.14
N ALA A 71 -21.79 11.29 -30.33
CA ALA A 71 -22.31 10.61 -31.51
C ALA A 71 -22.41 9.08 -31.35
N LYS A 72 -21.56 8.51 -30.47
CA LYS A 72 -21.35 7.09 -30.19
C LYS A 72 -20.77 6.28 -31.37
N PRO A 73 -19.87 5.32 -31.11
CA PRO A 73 -19.32 4.47 -32.16
C PRO A 73 -20.36 3.45 -32.65
N ILE A 74 -20.31 3.17 -33.95
CA ILE A 74 -21.14 2.17 -34.64
C ILE A 74 -20.21 1.15 -35.29
N CYS A 75 -20.54 -0.14 -35.22
CA CYS A 75 -19.72 -1.19 -35.84
C CYS A 75 -19.64 -0.98 -37.35
N GLY A 76 -18.47 -1.18 -37.96
CA GLY A 76 -18.22 -0.95 -39.40
C GLY A 76 -18.86 -1.96 -40.36
N ARG A 77 -20.02 -2.53 -40.01
CA ARG A 77 -20.80 -3.51 -40.78
C ARG A 77 -21.90 -2.80 -41.58
N PRO A 78 -22.17 -3.19 -42.84
CA PRO A 78 -23.20 -2.54 -43.66
C PRO A 78 -24.59 -2.47 -43.00
N ALA A 79 -25.01 -3.52 -42.30
CA ALA A 79 -26.32 -3.58 -41.65
C ALA A 79 -26.49 -2.56 -40.51
N ASP A 80 -25.43 -2.30 -39.74
CA ASP A 80 -25.48 -1.37 -38.61
C ASP A 80 -25.47 0.10 -39.10
N PHE A 81 -24.75 0.38 -40.21
CA PHE A 81 -24.83 1.67 -40.90
C PHE A 81 -26.21 1.93 -41.50
N ARG A 82 -26.82 0.94 -42.16
CA ARG A 82 -28.21 1.05 -42.66
C ARG A 82 -29.20 1.34 -41.54
N ARG A 83 -29.12 0.60 -40.43
CA ARG A 83 -29.96 0.82 -39.23
C ARG A 83 -29.81 2.24 -38.69
N HIS A 84 -28.58 2.77 -38.64
CA HIS A 84 -28.34 4.15 -38.19
C HIS A 84 -28.87 5.19 -39.18
N ILE A 85 -28.58 5.08 -40.48
CA ILE A 85 -29.11 5.99 -41.52
C ILE A 85 -30.63 6.10 -41.43
N LYS A 86 -31.33 4.96 -41.31
CA LYS A 86 -32.79 4.87 -41.24
C LYS A 86 -33.41 5.56 -40.02
N THR A 87 -32.67 5.68 -38.91
CA THR A 87 -33.19 6.20 -37.62
C THR A 87 -32.58 7.53 -37.19
N CYS A 88 -31.50 7.99 -37.84
CA CYS A 88 -30.78 9.18 -37.42
C CYS A 88 -31.50 10.48 -37.86
N PRO A 89 -31.76 11.42 -36.95
CA PRO A 89 -32.38 12.71 -37.29
C PRO A 89 -31.41 13.68 -37.98
N HIS A 90 -30.09 13.44 -37.90
CA HIS A 90 -29.06 14.34 -38.44
C HIS A 90 -28.56 13.95 -39.84
N VAL A 91 -28.67 12.67 -40.23
CA VAL A 91 -28.33 12.20 -41.58
C VAL A 91 -29.30 12.82 -42.59
N SER A 92 -28.77 13.22 -43.76
CA SER A 92 -29.55 13.88 -44.81
C SER A 92 -30.57 12.95 -45.46
N GLU A 93 -31.64 13.52 -46.03
CA GLU A 93 -32.71 12.71 -46.61
C GLU A 93 -32.30 12.00 -47.91
N GLU A 94 -31.30 12.47 -48.66
CA GLU A 94 -30.84 11.73 -49.86
C GLU A 94 -30.26 10.36 -49.47
N ALA A 95 -29.51 10.29 -48.36
CA ALA A 95 -28.96 9.05 -47.84
C ALA A 95 -30.05 8.08 -47.33
N LYS A 96 -31.15 8.62 -46.80
CA LYS A 96 -32.30 7.82 -46.36
C LYS A 96 -33.14 7.35 -47.55
N GLU A 97 -33.32 8.17 -48.58
CA GLU A 97 -34.02 7.79 -49.80
C GLU A 97 -33.27 6.69 -50.57
N GLN A 98 -31.95 6.83 -50.70
CA GLN A 98 -31.09 5.79 -51.30
C GLN A 98 -31.14 4.47 -50.51
N LEU A 99 -31.36 4.52 -49.19
CA LEU A 99 -31.59 3.32 -48.40
C LEU A 99 -33.02 2.76 -48.59
N ARG A 100 -34.04 3.61 -48.65
CA ARG A 100 -35.44 3.22 -48.89
C ARG A 100 -35.60 2.48 -50.23
N SER A 101 -34.90 2.92 -51.28
CA SER A 101 -34.92 2.23 -52.57
C SER A 101 -34.22 0.87 -52.57
N GLU A 102 -33.12 0.70 -51.83
CA GLU A 102 -32.44 -0.61 -51.72
C GLU A 102 -33.14 -1.60 -50.78
N GLU A 103 -33.85 -1.14 -49.74
CA GLU A 103 -34.61 -2.02 -48.84
C GLU A 103 -35.91 -2.53 -49.46
N ALA A 104 -36.45 -1.85 -50.49
CA ALA A 104 -37.63 -2.32 -51.23
C ALA A 104 -37.42 -3.65 -51.97
N ASP A 105 -36.18 -3.97 -52.34
CA ASP A 105 -35.82 -5.18 -53.10
C ASP A 105 -35.58 -6.43 -52.23
N SER A 106 -35.78 -6.39 -50.90
CA SER A 106 -35.46 -7.55 -50.02
C SER A 106 -36.41 -7.76 -48.81
N GLY A 107 -36.98 -8.97 -48.71
CA GLY A 107 -38.00 -9.34 -47.70
C GLY A 107 -37.49 -10.07 -46.43
N PRO A 108 -38.31 -10.20 -45.36
CA PRO A 108 -37.85 -10.54 -44.00
C PRO A 108 -38.26 -11.94 -43.47
N ALA A 109 -37.66 -12.37 -42.34
CA ALA A 109 -38.06 -13.55 -41.54
C ALA A 109 -37.76 -13.37 -40.02
N ASN A 110 -38.40 -14.19 -39.17
CA ASN A 110 -38.86 -13.91 -37.78
C ASN A 110 -37.90 -14.18 -36.59
N ASP A 111 -38.33 -13.73 -35.39
CA ASP A 111 -37.72 -13.91 -34.05
C ASP A 111 -38.07 -15.23 -33.30
N SER A 112 -37.42 -15.50 -32.15
CA SER A 112 -38.06 -15.56 -30.79
C SER A 112 -37.20 -16.25 -29.70
N ALA A 113 -37.64 -16.23 -28.42
CA ALA A 113 -36.89 -16.65 -27.22
C ALA A 113 -37.79 -17.26 -26.12
N GLY A 114 -37.21 -17.79 -25.02
CA GLY A 114 -37.97 -18.27 -23.84
C GLY A 114 -37.12 -18.70 -22.62
N ALA A 115 -37.67 -18.61 -21.40
CA ALA A 115 -37.02 -18.94 -20.11
C ALA A 115 -38.05 -19.26 -19.00
N ALA A 116 -37.65 -19.92 -17.89
CA ALA A 116 -38.49 -20.19 -16.71
C ALA A 116 -37.67 -20.43 -15.40
N GLN A 117 -38.35 -20.41 -14.23
CA GLN A 117 -37.79 -20.54 -12.87
C GLN A 117 -38.64 -21.47 -11.97
N SER A 118 -38.16 -21.84 -10.77
CA SER A 118 -39.01 -22.21 -9.61
C SER A 118 -38.29 -22.02 -8.26
N VAL A 119 -39.04 -22.04 -7.13
CA VAL A 119 -38.65 -21.63 -5.76
C VAL A 119 -39.43 -22.45 -4.71
N HIS A 120 -38.93 -22.66 -3.48
CA HIS A 120 -39.76 -22.87 -2.27
C HIS A 120 -39.01 -22.61 -0.92
N GLN A 121 -39.77 -22.43 0.18
CA GLN A 121 -39.33 -22.12 1.57
C GLN A 121 -40.05 -23.03 2.60
N ILE A 122 -39.47 -23.26 3.80
CA ILE A 122 -40.15 -23.62 5.09
C ILE A 122 -39.33 -23.03 6.30
N SER A 123 -39.94 -22.88 7.49
CA SER A 123 -39.38 -22.36 8.78
C SER A 123 -40.14 -23.00 9.99
N ALA A 124 -39.95 -22.77 11.32
CA ALA A 124 -39.21 -21.76 12.12
C ALA A 124 -38.99 -22.19 13.61
N THR A 125 -38.18 -21.43 14.38
CA THR A 125 -38.16 -21.32 15.90
C THR A 125 -37.76 -22.56 16.75
N ALA A 126 -37.34 -22.51 18.03
CA ALA A 126 -37.34 -21.45 19.07
C ALA A 126 -36.14 -21.49 20.09
N THR A 127 -36.17 -20.56 21.06
CA THR A 127 -35.45 -20.33 22.37
C THR A 127 -34.92 -21.51 23.22
N SER A 128 -34.11 -21.36 24.30
CA SER A 128 -33.14 -20.34 24.83
C SER A 128 -32.73 -20.67 26.29
N ALA A 129 -31.43 -20.73 26.66
CA ALA A 129 -30.94 -20.74 28.07
C ALA A 129 -29.41 -20.44 28.20
N THR A 130 -28.94 -20.14 29.43
CA THR A 130 -27.57 -19.79 29.86
C THR A 130 -27.04 -20.78 30.96
N LEU A 131 -25.84 -20.76 31.57
CA LEU A 131 -24.72 -19.79 31.76
C LEU A 131 -23.39 -20.52 32.20
N ASP A 132 -22.32 -19.75 32.47
CA ASP A 132 -21.13 -19.99 33.36
C ASP A 132 -19.79 -20.67 32.92
N HIS A 133 -18.71 -20.29 33.63
CA HIS A 133 -17.27 -20.68 33.50
C HIS A 133 -16.91 -21.98 34.28
N HIS A 134 -15.70 -22.57 34.36
CA HIS A 134 -14.25 -22.26 34.09
C HIS A 134 -13.49 -23.64 34.05
N PRO A 135 -12.13 -23.81 34.16
CA PRO A 135 -10.95 -23.04 33.76
C PRO A 135 -9.90 -23.82 32.88
N LYS A 136 -8.88 -23.09 32.40
CA LYS A 136 -7.52 -23.47 31.92
C LYS A 136 -7.14 -24.96 31.66
N THR A 137 -6.63 -25.25 30.45
CA THR A 137 -5.82 -26.44 30.09
C THR A 137 -4.61 -26.05 29.23
N GLN A 138 -3.49 -26.79 29.30
CA GLN A 138 -2.27 -26.54 28.51
C GLN A 138 -2.40 -27.01 27.03
N PRO A 139 -1.57 -26.50 26.10
CA PRO A 139 -1.55 -26.95 24.71
C PRO A 139 -1.01 -28.38 24.55
N VAL A 140 -1.53 -29.09 23.55
CA VAL A 140 -1.00 -30.40 23.10
C VAL A 140 -0.71 -30.29 21.60
N HIS A 141 0.53 -30.56 21.19
CA HIS A 141 0.89 -30.59 19.78
C HIS A 141 0.38 -31.88 19.12
N LEU A 142 -0.29 -31.72 17.97
CA LEU A 142 -0.81 -32.81 17.14
C LEU A 142 -0.44 -32.52 15.69
N THR A 143 0.05 -33.51 14.94
CA THR A 143 0.29 -33.35 13.48
C THR A 143 -1.03 -33.12 12.74
N TYR A 144 -1.02 -32.53 11.54
CA TYR A 144 -2.25 -32.24 10.79
C TYR A 144 -3.17 -33.46 10.60
N THR A 145 -2.60 -34.65 10.42
CA THR A 145 -3.35 -35.92 10.26
C THR A 145 -4.00 -36.34 11.57
N GLU A 146 -3.27 -36.25 12.69
CA GLU A 146 -3.80 -36.51 14.03
C GLU A 146 -4.83 -35.46 14.41
N LEU A 147 -4.63 -34.19 14.08
CA LEU A 147 -5.57 -33.10 14.33
C LEU A 147 -6.88 -33.31 13.54
N GLN A 148 -6.83 -33.89 12.32
CA GLN A 148 -8.03 -34.34 11.61
C GLN A 148 -8.69 -35.60 12.21
N GLY A 149 -7.91 -36.52 12.79
CA GLY A 149 -8.41 -37.66 13.56
C GLY A 149 -9.09 -37.17 14.84
N TYR A 150 -8.32 -36.54 15.73
CA TYR A 150 -8.75 -35.90 16.97
C TYR A 150 -9.95 -34.99 16.78
N HIS A 151 -10.04 -34.15 15.73
CA HIS A 151 -11.23 -33.33 15.48
C HIS A 151 -12.46 -34.15 15.08
N ARG A 152 -12.29 -35.23 14.30
CA ARG A 152 -13.36 -36.19 13.97
C ARG A 152 -13.82 -36.95 15.21
N ASP A 153 -12.89 -37.35 16.05
CA ASP A 153 -13.13 -38.12 17.27
C ASP A 153 -13.72 -37.22 18.37
N LEU A 154 -13.32 -35.94 18.46
CA LEU A 154 -13.96 -34.93 19.32
C LEU A 154 -15.42 -34.71 18.91
N LEU A 155 -15.68 -34.51 17.60
CA LEU A 155 -17.03 -34.38 17.07
C LEU A 155 -17.86 -35.66 17.26
N HIS A 156 -17.22 -36.83 17.26
CA HIS A 156 -17.87 -38.10 17.60
C HIS A 156 -18.14 -38.20 19.11
N PHE A 157 -17.23 -37.76 19.98
CA PHE A 157 -17.36 -37.78 21.43
C PHE A 157 -18.47 -36.81 21.90
N PHE A 158 -18.50 -35.59 21.37
CA PHE A 158 -19.58 -34.61 21.57
C PHE A 158 -20.95 -35.08 21.04
N LYS A 159 -21.01 -36.07 20.14
CA LYS A 159 -22.26 -36.69 19.69
C LYS A 159 -22.85 -37.67 20.71
N TRP A 160 -22.04 -38.19 21.63
CA TRP A 160 -22.47 -39.15 22.67
C TRP A 160 -22.49 -38.57 24.09
N LEU A 161 -21.91 -37.37 24.31
CA LEU A 161 -22.05 -36.62 25.55
C LEU A 161 -23.41 -35.90 25.62
N PRO A 162 -24.15 -35.96 26.75
CA PRO A 162 -25.30 -35.10 26.99
C PRO A 162 -24.84 -33.67 27.33
N GLY A 163 -24.49 -32.91 26.29
CA GLY A 163 -24.04 -31.51 26.37
C GLY A 163 -24.79 -30.59 25.40
N PRO A 164 -24.48 -29.28 25.38
CA PRO A 164 -25.10 -28.33 24.46
C PRO A 164 -24.74 -28.66 22.99
N GLU A 165 -25.73 -28.61 22.10
CA GLU A 165 -25.52 -28.87 20.67
C GLU A 165 -24.46 -27.93 20.07
N LEU A 166 -23.43 -28.49 19.44
CA LEU A 166 -22.42 -27.71 18.74
C LEU A 166 -23.06 -26.91 17.59
N PRO A 167 -22.76 -25.60 17.46
CA PRO A 167 -23.43 -24.75 16.48
C PRO A 167 -23.08 -25.17 15.06
N THR A 168 -24.11 -25.39 14.23
CA THR A 168 -23.95 -25.79 12.84
C THR A 168 -23.13 -24.78 12.03
N ARG A 169 -22.51 -25.21 10.92
CA ARG A 169 -21.77 -24.32 10.01
C ARG A 169 -22.62 -23.13 9.54
N GLN A 170 -23.93 -23.33 9.37
CA GLN A 170 -24.92 -22.32 9.01
C GLN A 170 -25.18 -21.33 10.17
N ALA A 171 -25.19 -21.79 11.42
CA ALA A 171 -25.31 -20.93 12.59
C ALA A 171 -24.03 -20.11 12.83
N LEU A 172 -22.85 -20.74 12.74
CA LEU A 172 -21.53 -20.11 12.85
C LEU A 172 -21.35 -19.03 11.78
N GLY A 173 -21.31 -19.42 10.51
CA GLY A 173 -21.19 -18.52 9.36
C GLY A 173 -22.50 -17.80 9.00
N GLY A 174 -23.32 -17.47 10.00
CA GLY A 174 -24.64 -16.87 9.89
C GLY A 174 -24.95 -16.09 11.17
N ARG A 175 -25.96 -16.53 11.94
CA ARG A 175 -26.45 -15.81 13.13
C ARG A 175 -25.37 -15.45 14.16
N ILE A 176 -24.38 -16.31 14.36
CA ILE A 176 -23.31 -16.12 15.37
C ILE A 176 -22.31 -15.08 14.86
N LEU A 177 -21.78 -15.25 13.64
CA LEU A 177 -20.92 -14.25 13.01
C LEU A 177 -21.60 -12.88 12.91
N GLN A 178 -22.88 -12.82 12.51
CA GLN A 178 -23.63 -11.57 12.43
C GLN A 178 -23.82 -10.87 13.79
N ALA A 179 -23.97 -11.62 14.88
CA ALA A 179 -23.98 -11.06 16.23
C ALA A 179 -22.60 -10.48 16.60
N ALA A 180 -21.53 -11.27 16.46
CA ALA A 180 -20.17 -10.81 16.75
C ALA A 180 -19.77 -9.58 15.91
N VAL A 181 -20.13 -9.54 14.63
CA VAL A 181 -19.92 -8.40 13.73
C VAL A 181 -20.72 -7.16 14.17
N LYS A 182 -21.94 -7.33 14.69
CA LYS A 182 -22.75 -6.23 15.21
C LYS A 182 -22.08 -5.63 16.46
N ASP A 183 -21.66 -6.48 17.39
CA ASP A 183 -21.03 -6.05 18.65
C ASP A 183 -19.66 -5.41 18.38
N SER A 184 -18.91 -5.96 17.41
CA SER A 184 -17.67 -5.40 16.88
C SER A 184 -17.88 -4.00 16.28
N LYS A 185 -18.87 -3.83 15.39
CA LYS A 185 -19.21 -2.53 14.80
C LYS A 185 -19.73 -1.52 15.84
N ALA A 186 -20.37 -1.99 16.92
CA ALA A 186 -20.78 -1.15 18.04
C ALA A 186 -19.58 -0.64 18.86
N ARG A 187 -18.62 -1.52 19.22
CA ARG A 187 -17.34 -1.14 19.84
C ARG A 187 -16.56 -0.17 18.94
N MET A 188 -16.43 -0.50 17.66
CA MET A 188 -15.74 0.32 16.67
C MET A 188 -16.32 1.74 16.61
N LYS A 189 -17.66 1.89 16.53
CA LYS A 189 -18.27 3.22 16.57
C LYS A 189 -18.00 3.96 17.89
N ALA A 190 -18.14 3.29 19.03
CA ALA A 190 -17.87 3.91 20.33
C ALA A 190 -16.41 4.37 20.51
N ALA A 191 -15.45 3.66 19.91
CA ALA A 191 -14.04 4.02 19.92
C ALA A 191 -13.69 5.20 18.97
N MET A 192 -14.60 5.58 18.09
CA MET A 192 -14.39 6.50 16.96
C MET A 192 -15.21 7.78 16.99
N ASP A 193 -16.30 7.83 17.76
CA ASP A 193 -17.28 8.91 17.75
C ASP A 193 -16.64 10.29 17.93
N GLY A 194 -16.79 11.18 16.95
CA GLY A 194 -16.24 12.54 16.97
C GLY A 194 -14.73 12.66 16.70
N LYS A 195 -14.02 11.56 16.38
CA LYS A 195 -12.57 11.57 16.11
C LYS A 195 -12.23 11.90 14.65
N MET A 196 -10.94 12.16 14.42
CA MET A 196 -10.35 12.31 13.08
C MET A 196 -9.74 10.97 12.63
N ALA A 197 -9.71 10.73 11.32
CA ALA A 197 -9.12 9.53 10.74
C ALA A 197 -8.40 9.77 9.41
N THR A 198 -7.36 8.97 9.17
CA THR A 198 -6.85 8.77 7.80
C THR A 198 -7.57 7.59 7.18
N GLY A 199 -8.18 7.79 6.01
CA GLY A 199 -8.74 6.70 5.21
C GLY A 199 -7.65 5.98 4.42
N ILE A 200 -7.81 4.67 4.23
CA ILE A 200 -6.83 3.82 3.56
C ILE A 200 -7.59 2.91 2.59
N SER A 201 -7.16 2.81 1.34
CA SER A 201 -7.68 1.83 0.38
C SER A 201 -6.57 1.09 -0.35
N ASP A 202 -6.71 -0.23 -0.47
CA ASP A 202 -5.78 -1.06 -1.24
C ASP A 202 -6.54 -2.16 -2.02
N GLY A 203 -5.93 -2.64 -3.12
CA GLY A 203 -6.59 -3.47 -4.13
C GLY A 203 -6.05 -4.89 -4.21
N TRP A 204 -6.86 -5.87 -3.82
CA TRP A 204 -6.47 -7.29 -3.81
C TRP A 204 -7.16 -8.10 -4.90
N LYS A 205 -6.36 -8.88 -5.64
CA LYS A 205 -6.84 -9.76 -6.72
C LYS A 205 -6.78 -11.22 -6.29
N THR A 206 -7.93 -11.76 -5.90
CA THR A 206 -8.08 -13.21 -5.74
C THR A 206 -8.14 -13.91 -7.11
N TYR A 207 -8.04 -15.24 -7.11
CA TYR A 207 -8.19 -16.09 -8.30
C TYR A 207 -9.58 -16.04 -8.98
N ARG A 208 -10.55 -15.29 -8.44
CA ARG A 208 -11.93 -15.15 -8.97
C ARG A 208 -12.52 -13.75 -8.90
N LYS A 209 -12.03 -12.88 -8.02
CA LYS A 209 -12.58 -11.55 -7.73
C LYS A 209 -11.48 -10.50 -7.53
N ALA A 210 -11.69 -9.32 -8.09
CA ALA A 210 -11.00 -8.10 -7.66
C ALA A 210 -11.78 -7.50 -6.48
N LEU A 211 -11.10 -7.25 -5.36
CA LEU A 211 -11.65 -6.65 -4.17
C LEU A 211 -10.88 -5.36 -3.84
N LEU A 212 -11.58 -4.30 -3.46
CA LEU A 212 -10.98 -3.12 -2.84
C LEU A 212 -11.29 -3.17 -1.34
N ALA A 213 -10.27 -3.24 -0.49
CA ALA A 213 -10.44 -3.10 0.94
C ALA A 213 -10.27 -1.63 1.33
N CYS A 214 -11.18 -1.15 2.18
CA CYS A 214 -11.13 0.18 2.74
C CYS A 214 -11.13 0.10 4.26
N MET A 215 -10.17 0.80 4.87
CA MET A 215 -9.92 0.86 6.30
C MET A 215 -9.81 2.33 6.74
N ILE A 216 -9.86 2.56 8.05
CA ILE A 216 -9.49 3.84 8.65
C ILE A 216 -8.48 3.62 9.77
N ASN A 217 -7.57 4.56 9.95
CA ASN A 217 -6.71 4.66 11.12
C ASN A 217 -7.16 5.82 12.00
N VAL A 218 -7.32 5.57 13.31
CA VAL A 218 -7.79 6.48 14.35
C VAL A 218 -6.89 6.30 15.57
N ASP A 219 -6.29 7.37 16.08
CA ASP A 219 -5.34 7.34 17.22
C ASP A 219 -4.23 6.27 17.09
N TYR A 220 -3.76 6.04 15.87
CA TYR A 220 -2.80 5.00 15.44
C TYR A 220 -3.33 3.56 15.41
N GLU A 221 -4.59 3.29 15.75
CA GLU A 221 -5.22 1.97 15.60
C GLU A 221 -5.99 1.87 14.26
N SER A 222 -5.92 0.70 13.60
CA SER A 222 -6.51 0.49 12.27
C SER A 222 -7.68 -0.48 12.27
N HIS A 223 -8.78 -0.05 11.64
CA HIS A 223 -10.07 -0.74 11.67
C HIS A 223 -10.62 -0.99 10.26
N THR A 224 -11.21 -2.17 10.06
CA THR A 224 -11.85 -2.57 8.81
C THR A 224 -13.22 -1.91 8.66
N VAL A 225 -13.40 -1.07 7.62
CA VAL A 225 -14.68 -0.40 7.36
C VAL A 225 -15.51 -1.20 6.37
N LYS A 226 -14.89 -1.60 5.24
CA LYS A 226 -15.59 -2.24 4.12
C LYS A 226 -14.61 -2.97 3.22
N VAL A 227 -14.99 -4.15 2.72
CA VAL A 227 -14.40 -4.74 1.51
C VAL A 227 -15.45 -4.69 0.41
N VAL A 228 -15.07 -4.17 -0.76
CA VAL A 228 -15.96 -3.96 -1.91
C VAL A 228 -15.54 -4.87 -3.04
N ASP A 229 -16.49 -5.65 -3.56
CA ASP A 229 -16.30 -6.44 -4.77
C ASP A 229 -16.34 -5.53 -6.00
N THR A 230 -15.18 -5.31 -6.62
CA THR A 230 -15.03 -4.47 -7.81
C THR A 230 -14.96 -5.30 -9.09
N SER A 231 -15.16 -6.63 -9.02
CA SER A 231 -14.93 -7.54 -10.13
C SER A 231 -15.87 -7.35 -11.34
N ALA A 232 -17.02 -6.69 -11.15
CA ALA A 232 -17.97 -6.33 -12.20
C ALA A 232 -17.75 -4.90 -12.75
N LEU A 233 -16.83 -4.12 -12.18
CA LEU A 233 -16.54 -2.76 -12.57
C LEU A 233 -15.28 -2.71 -13.46
N PRO A 234 -15.27 -1.93 -14.56
CA PRO A 234 -14.03 -1.59 -15.25
C PRO A 234 -13.01 -0.98 -14.27
N LYS A 235 -11.77 -1.50 -14.29
CA LYS A 235 -10.62 -0.86 -13.62
C LYS A 235 -10.42 0.52 -14.22
N THR A 236 -10.81 1.54 -13.46
CA THR A 236 -10.71 2.96 -13.82
C THR A 236 -10.67 3.80 -12.55
N ALA A 237 -9.90 4.88 -12.59
CA ALA A 237 -9.84 5.89 -11.53
C ALA A 237 -11.22 6.45 -11.12
N ASN A 238 -12.19 6.52 -12.04
CA ASN A 238 -13.56 6.97 -11.73
C ASN A 238 -14.32 5.96 -10.86
N ASN A 239 -14.26 4.67 -11.20
CA ASN A 239 -14.92 3.64 -10.40
C ASN A 239 -14.25 3.48 -9.03
N HIS A 240 -12.93 3.63 -8.95
CA HIS A 240 -12.20 3.68 -7.69
C HIS A 240 -12.64 4.89 -6.85
N LEU A 241 -12.72 6.08 -7.46
CA LEU A 241 -13.12 7.33 -6.81
C LEU A 241 -14.54 7.26 -6.22
N GLU A 242 -15.54 6.74 -6.94
CA GLU A 242 -16.90 6.62 -6.39
C GLU A 242 -17.00 5.60 -5.25
N VAL A 243 -16.22 4.51 -5.30
CA VAL A 243 -16.14 3.57 -4.15
C VAL A 243 -15.53 4.28 -2.94
N VAL A 244 -14.42 5.02 -3.11
CA VAL A 244 -13.77 5.80 -2.04
C VAL A 244 -14.73 6.85 -1.47
N LYS A 245 -15.40 7.64 -2.33
CA LYS A 245 -16.44 8.61 -1.92
C LYS A 245 -17.62 7.94 -1.21
N SER A 246 -17.97 6.69 -1.53
CA SER A 246 -19.00 5.93 -0.79
C SER A 246 -18.55 5.54 0.62
N VAL A 247 -17.24 5.28 0.82
CA VAL A 247 -16.67 4.94 2.13
C VAL A 247 -16.44 6.18 2.98
N ILE A 248 -15.95 7.28 2.39
CA ILE A 248 -15.82 8.58 3.09
C ILE A 248 -17.17 9.00 3.68
N ARG A 249 -18.24 8.99 2.88
CA ARG A 249 -19.61 9.26 3.35
C ARG A 249 -20.05 8.30 4.46
N PHE A 250 -19.80 7.00 4.34
CA PHE A 250 -20.12 6.04 5.40
C PHE A 250 -19.38 6.34 6.72
N CYS A 251 -18.11 6.73 6.67
CA CYS A 251 -17.36 7.12 7.87
C CYS A 251 -17.89 8.43 8.49
N GLU A 252 -18.13 9.44 7.66
CA GLU A 252 -18.64 10.75 8.08
C GLU A 252 -20.09 10.62 8.65
N ASP A 253 -21.01 9.98 7.91
CA ASP A 253 -22.43 9.89 8.23
C ASP A 253 -22.80 8.79 9.24
N ASN A 254 -22.10 7.64 9.25
CA ASN A 254 -22.51 6.47 10.05
C ASN A 254 -21.55 6.14 11.20
N LEU A 255 -20.27 6.47 11.09
CA LEU A 255 -19.29 6.32 12.19
C LEU A 255 -19.03 7.63 12.96
N HIS A 256 -19.52 8.77 12.43
CA HIS A 256 -19.29 10.13 12.97
C HIS A 256 -17.79 10.51 13.01
N VAL A 257 -17.02 10.04 12.02
CA VAL A 257 -15.56 10.22 11.91
C VAL A 257 -15.23 11.28 10.87
N LYS A 258 -14.43 12.30 11.22
CA LYS A 258 -13.89 13.25 10.23
C LYS A 258 -12.73 12.60 9.47
N ILE A 259 -12.92 12.28 8.20
CA ILE A 259 -11.81 11.93 7.31
C ILE A 259 -10.95 13.19 7.06
N ILE A 260 -9.65 13.10 7.33
CA ILE A 260 -8.69 14.21 7.16
C ILE A 260 -7.65 13.98 6.06
N GLY A 261 -7.51 12.73 5.59
CA GLY A 261 -6.60 12.35 4.52
C GLY A 261 -6.90 10.97 3.97
N TRP A 262 -6.27 10.62 2.85
CA TRP A 262 -6.46 9.32 2.18
C TRP A 262 -5.14 8.74 1.65
N VAL A 263 -4.86 7.47 2.01
CA VAL A 263 -3.70 6.70 1.54
C VAL A 263 -4.15 5.63 0.53
N SER A 264 -3.40 5.46 -0.55
CA SER A 264 -3.43 4.24 -1.36
C SER A 264 -2.09 3.97 -2.07
N ASP A 265 -1.98 2.82 -2.75
CA ASP A 265 -0.83 2.41 -3.54
C ASP A 265 -0.51 3.37 -4.70
N ALA A 266 0.71 3.34 -5.24
CA ALA A 266 1.12 4.27 -6.29
C ALA A 266 0.59 3.93 -7.70
N GLY A 267 -0.08 2.78 -7.89
CA GLY A 267 -0.55 2.32 -9.20
C GLY A 267 -1.46 3.33 -9.91
N GLY A 268 -1.39 3.38 -11.25
CA GLY A 268 -1.98 4.45 -12.07
C GLY A 268 -3.45 4.79 -11.75
N ASP A 269 -4.32 3.78 -11.64
CA ASP A 269 -5.73 3.92 -11.24
C ASP A 269 -5.89 4.60 -9.87
N SER A 270 -5.08 4.21 -8.89
CA SER A 270 -5.09 4.73 -7.52
C SER A 270 -4.52 6.15 -7.45
N ARG A 271 -3.41 6.41 -8.16
CA ARG A 271 -2.80 7.75 -8.31
C ARG A 271 -3.79 8.71 -8.96
N ALA A 272 -4.40 8.32 -10.08
CA ALA A 272 -5.42 9.10 -10.77
C ALA A 272 -6.72 9.27 -9.95
N MET A 273 -7.06 8.33 -9.07
CA MET A 273 -8.14 8.47 -8.09
C MET A 273 -7.80 9.54 -7.03
N ARG A 274 -6.63 9.46 -6.36
CA ARG A 274 -6.20 10.47 -5.36
C ARG A 274 -6.17 11.88 -5.96
N VAL A 275 -5.59 12.00 -7.16
CA VAL A 275 -5.54 13.23 -7.99
C VAL A 275 -6.93 13.83 -8.29
N ARG A 276 -7.99 13.02 -8.37
CA ARG A 276 -9.38 13.49 -8.56
C ARG A 276 -10.05 13.79 -7.22
N LEU A 277 -9.79 12.99 -6.19
CA LEU A 277 -10.35 13.17 -4.83
C LEU A 277 -9.99 14.54 -4.24
N VAL A 278 -8.73 14.97 -4.31
CA VAL A 278 -8.32 16.28 -3.75
C VAL A 278 -8.85 17.46 -4.58
N LYS A 279 -9.20 17.26 -5.86
CA LYS A 279 -9.89 18.30 -6.64
C LYS A 279 -11.34 18.51 -6.18
N GLU A 280 -11.99 17.48 -5.65
CA GLU A 280 -13.33 17.58 -5.05
C GLU A 280 -13.29 17.98 -3.56
N ARG A 281 -12.29 17.51 -2.81
CA ARG A 281 -12.10 17.72 -1.37
C ARG A 281 -10.67 18.26 -1.08
N PRO A 282 -10.36 19.54 -1.41
CA PRO A 282 -9.00 20.10 -1.29
C PRO A 282 -8.48 20.25 0.14
N GLU A 283 -9.32 20.01 1.15
CA GLU A 283 -8.92 19.89 2.56
C GLU A 283 -8.28 18.55 2.92
N LEU A 284 -8.48 17.50 2.10
CA LEU A 284 -7.96 16.17 2.38
C LEU A 284 -6.48 16.08 2.02
N ILE A 285 -5.70 15.56 2.96
CA ILE A 285 -4.27 15.30 2.77
C ILE A 285 -4.13 14.00 1.96
N GLN A 286 -3.70 14.11 0.70
CA GLN A 286 -3.35 12.96 -0.13
C GLN A 286 -2.03 12.36 0.34
N LEU A 287 -1.99 11.03 0.47
CA LEU A 287 -0.76 10.29 0.70
C LEU A 287 -0.64 9.12 -0.27
N ASP A 288 0.59 8.88 -0.68
CA ASP A 288 1.01 7.62 -1.29
C ASP A 288 1.46 6.68 -0.16
N CYS A 289 1.26 5.37 -0.33
CA CYS A 289 1.81 4.39 0.60
C CYS A 289 3.36 4.43 0.57
N TRP A 290 4.00 4.91 1.65
CA TRP A 290 5.46 5.10 1.63
C TRP A 290 6.26 3.80 1.63
N ALA A 291 5.68 2.69 2.11
CA ALA A 291 6.25 1.36 1.94
C ALA A 291 6.36 1.00 0.44
N HIS A 292 5.32 1.31 -0.35
CA HIS A 292 5.36 1.15 -1.80
C HIS A 292 6.38 2.10 -2.44
N GLN A 293 6.42 3.37 -2.03
CA GLN A 293 7.39 4.33 -2.59
C GLN A 293 8.85 3.89 -2.37
N LEU A 294 9.20 3.32 -1.21
CA LEU A 294 10.52 2.74 -0.94
C LEU A 294 10.80 1.46 -1.76
N ASN A 295 9.79 0.63 -2.01
CA ASN A 295 9.93 -0.51 -2.93
C ASN A 295 10.27 -0.06 -4.36
N LEU A 296 9.72 1.08 -4.81
CA LEU A 296 10.07 1.66 -6.10
C LEU A 296 11.51 2.22 -6.14
N VAL A 297 12.05 2.73 -5.02
CA VAL A 297 13.48 3.13 -4.90
C VAL A 297 14.39 1.92 -5.08
N LEU A 298 14.02 0.77 -4.51
CA LEU A 298 14.73 -0.49 -4.74
C LEU A 298 14.61 -0.96 -6.20
N GLY A 299 13.47 -0.71 -6.86
CA GLY A 299 13.29 -0.92 -8.30
C GLY A 299 14.27 -0.10 -9.15
N ASP A 300 14.48 1.18 -8.84
CA ASP A 300 15.49 2.03 -9.51
C ASP A 300 16.91 1.46 -9.35
N LEU A 301 17.29 1.05 -8.14
CA LEU A 301 18.60 0.43 -7.86
C LEU A 301 18.82 -0.87 -8.66
N PHE A 302 17.80 -1.74 -8.69
CA PHE A 302 17.88 -3.03 -9.38
C PHE A 302 17.96 -2.93 -10.90
N LYS A 303 17.44 -1.85 -11.52
CA LYS A 303 17.63 -1.58 -12.96
C LYS A 303 19.11 -1.36 -13.32
N ILE A 304 19.90 -0.83 -12.38
CA ILE A 304 21.31 -0.52 -12.60
C ILE A 304 22.20 -1.71 -12.23
N LYS A 305 22.12 -2.20 -10.98
CA LYS A 305 23.02 -3.22 -10.44
C LYS A 305 22.54 -4.66 -10.69
N SER A 306 22.19 -4.97 -11.94
CA SER A 306 21.71 -6.30 -12.37
C SER A 306 22.72 -7.46 -12.13
N GLU A 307 24.01 -7.13 -12.08
CA GLU A 307 25.12 -8.00 -11.67
C GLU A 307 25.04 -8.43 -10.19
N LEU A 308 24.67 -7.50 -9.30
CA LEU A 308 24.47 -7.76 -7.88
C LEU A 308 23.18 -8.55 -7.65
N VAL A 309 22.09 -8.20 -8.35
CA VAL A 309 20.85 -9.00 -8.36
C VAL A 309 21.14 -10.44 -8.79
N SER A 310 22.03 -10.63 -9.76
CA SER A 310 22.46 -11.98 -10.17
C SER A 310 23.23 -12.71 -9.08
N SER A 311 24.15 -12.03 -8.40
CA SER A 311 24.90 -12.57 -7.27
C SER A 311 23.96 -12.93 -6.08
N GLY A 312 22.94 -12.12 -5.82
CA GLY A 312 21.88 -12.41 -4.84
C GLY A 312 21.02 -13.63 -5.22
N SER A 313 20.78 -13.87 -6.51
CA SER A 313 20.09 -15.10 -6.96
C SER A 313 20.92 -16.35 -6.69
N ASP A 314 22.24 -16.23 -6.84
CA ASP A 314 23.15 -17.34 -6.59
C ASP A 314 23.33 -17.58 -5.09
N ALA A 315 23.28 -16.54 -4.25
CA ALA A 315 23.16 -16.68 -2.80
C ALA A 315 21.88 -17.43 -2.38
N HIS A 316 20.71 -17.09 -2.95
CA HIS A 316 19.48 -17.85 -2.71
C HIS A 316 19.61 -19.33 -3.14
N ARG A 317 20.33 -19.61 -4.24
CA ARG A 317 20.61 -20.99 -4.70
C ARG A 317 21.55 -21.74 -3.75
N VAL A 318 22.57 -21.08 -3.20
CA VAL A 318 23.48 -21.64 -2.17
C VAL A 318 22.68 -22.01 -0.91
N VAL A 319 21.97 -21.04 -0.32
CA VAL A 319 21.15 -21.24 0.89
C VAL A 319 20.15 -22.39 0.70
N LYS A 320 19.41 -22.38 -0.41
CA LYS A 320 18.41 -23.39 -0.74
C LYS A 320 19.00 -24.79 -0.94
N TRP A 321 20.22 -24.89 -1.47
CA TRP A 321 20.90 -26.18 -1.64
C TRP A 321 21.38 -26.75 -0.30
N PHE A 322 21.94 -25.92 0.59
CA PHE A 322 22.33 -26.40 1.92
C PHE A 322 21.11 -26.86 2.73
N LEU A 323 20.06 -26.04 2.82
CA LEU A 323 18.83 -26.39 3.53
C LEU A 323 18.12 -27.64 2.97
N SER A 324 18.22 -27.91 1.66
CA SER A 324 17.62 -29.12 1.06
C SER A 324 18.44 -30.40 1.25
N HIS A 325 19.63 -30.33 1.87
CA HIS A 325 20.51 -31.48 2.10
C HIS A 325 20.96 -31.53 3.56
N THR A 326 20.16 -32.15 4.43
CA THR A 326 20.37 -32.22 5.90
C THR A 326 21.80 -32.52 6.32
N ARG A 327 22.51 -33.43 5.63
CA ARG A 327 23.92 -33.74 5.91
C ARG A 327 24.89 -32.61 5.56
N ALA A 328 24.67 -31.90 4.44
CA ALA A 328 25.49 -30.74 4.07
C ALA A 328 25.24 -29.58 5.05
N PHE A 329 23.99 -29.40 5.48
CA PHE A 329 23.64 -28.40 6.49
C PHE A 329 24.24 -28.73 7.87
N ALA A 330 24.19 -29.98 8.33
CA ALA A 330 24.84 -30.39 9.58
C ALA A 330 26.38 -30.19 9.57
N LEU A 331 27.03 -30.41 8.42
CA LEU A 331 28.46 -30.09 8.26
C LEU A 331 28.75 -28.59 8.41
N LEU A 332 27.85 -27.74 7.90
CA LEU A 332 27.92 -26.29 8.00
C LEU A 332 27.65 -25.78 9.43
N GLN A 333 26.61 -26.28 10.10
CA GLN A 333 26.35 -26.02 11.51
C GLN A 333 27.53 -26.42 12.40
N GLY A 334 28.23 -27.51 12.04
CA GLY A 334 29.49 -27.93 12.64
C GLY A 334 30.69 -27.01 12.38
N GLN A 335 30.60 -26.02 11.48
CA GLN A 335 31.58 -24.93 11.33
C GLN A 335 31.07 -23.62 11.96
N GLN A 336 29.78 -23.29 11.84
CA GLN A 336 29.14 -22.17 12.58
C GLN A 336 29.47 -22.25 14.08
N THR A 337 29.20 -23.42 14.68
CA THR A 337 29.45 -23.68 16.11
C THR A 337 30.93 -23.52 16.49
N LYS A 338 31.87 -23.88 15.60
CA LYS A 338 33.32 -23.70 15.84
C LYS A 338 33.77 -22.24 15.71
N SER A 339 33.07 -21.45 14.89
CA SER A 339 33.43 -20.06 14.59
C SER A 339 32.77 -19.06 15.54
N GLY A 340 31.56 -19.35 16.03
CA GLY A 340 30.74 -18.43 16.83
C GLY A 340 29.99 -19.06 18.00
N GLY A 341 30.30 -20.31 18.39
CA GLY A 341 29.72 -20.99 19.55
C GLY A 341 28.27 -21.47 19.39
N ARG A 342 27.52 -20.95 18.41
CA ARG A 342 26.12 -21.29 18.12
C ARG A 342 25.93 -21.59 16.63
N ALA A 343 25.14 -22.62 16.31
CA ALA A 343 24.60 -22.84 14.98
C ALA A 343 23.26 -22.09 14.82
N HIS A 344 22.93 -21.67 13.60
CA HIS A 344 21.65 -21.03 13.27
C HIS A 344 21.10 -21.51 11.93
N SER A 345 19.81 -21.28 11.68
CA SER A 345 19.13 -21.68 10.45
C SER A 345 19.02 -20.53 9.46
N TYR A 346 18.99 -20.84 8.16
CA TYR A 346 18.85 -19.81 7.13
C TYR A 346 17.40 -19.58 6.71
N ILE A 347 17.09 -18.32 6.48
CA ILE A 347 15.79 -17.85 6.03
C ILE A 347 15.68 -18.11 4.52
N LEU A 348 14.66 -18.88 4.09
CA LEU A 348 14.26 -18.95 2.68
C LEU A 348 13.36 -17.76 2.35
N ALA A 349 13.89 -16.82 1.58
CA ALA A 349 13.18 -15.58 1.23
C ALA A 349 11.85 -15.82 0.50
N ASN A 350 10.83 -15.05 0.88
CA ASN A 350 9.50 -15.03 0.26
C ASN A 350 9.28 -13.69 -0.48
N ILE A 351 8.63 -13.74 -1.64
CA ILE A 351 8.45 -12.60 -2.54
C ILE A 351 7.51 -11.51 -1.98
N THR A 352 6.71 -11.84 -0.97
CA THR A 352 5.82 -10.90 -0.28
C THR A 352 6.57 -9.88 0.58
N ARG A 353 7.77 -10.21 1.08
CA ARG A 353 8.60 -9.34 1.92
C ARG A 353 10.06 -9.42 1.52
N TRP A 354 10.54 -8.45 0.75
CA TRP A 354 11.93 -8.46 0.27
C TRP A 354 12.97 -8.25 1.37
N THR A 355 12.58 -7.76 2.56
CA THR A 355 13.39 -7.81 3.78
C THR A 355 13.93 -9.23 4.04
N SER A 356 13.13 -10.27 3.76
CA SER A 356 13.58 -11.67 3.86
C SER A 356 14.71 -12.02 2.88
N HIS A 357 14.78 -11.40 1.68
CA HIS A 357 15.95 -11.53 0.79
C HIS A 357 17.18 -10.82 1.39
N CYS A 358 17.00 -9.61 1.93
CA CYS A 358 18.10 -8.87 2.58
C CYS A 358 18.66 -9.65 3.78
N LEU A 359 17.80 -10.21 4.62
CA LEU A 359 18.18 -10.99 5.80
C LEU A 359 18.79 -12.34 5.44
N SER A 360 18.24 -13.05 4.44
CA SER A 360 18.82 -14.30 3.92
C SER A 360 20.25 -14.11 3.39
N ILE A 361 20.49 -13.04 2.63
CA ILE A 361 21.82 -12.73 2.08
C ILE A 361 22.77 -12.18 3.17
N GLN A 362 22.30 -11.35 4.11
CA GLN A 362 23.08 -10.91 5.28
C GLN A 362 23.53 -12.12 6.12
N SER A 363 22.64 -13.07 6.40
CA SER A 363 22.97 -14.28 7.17
C SER A 363 24.03 -15.13 6.48
N LEU A 364 23.96 -15.25 5.14
CA LEU A 364 25.01 -15.91 4.35
C LEU A 364 26.36 -15.15 4.44
N VAL A 365 26.35 -13.82 4.35
CA VAL A 365 27.54 -12.96 4.47
C VAL A 365 28.21 -13.10 5.83
N ASP A 366 27.43 -13.11 6.92
CA ASP A 366 27.95 -13.29 8.28
C ASP A 366 28.66 -14.66 8.41
N ASP A 367 28.14 -15.67 7.72
CA ASP A 367 28.69 -17.03 7.65
C ASP A 367 29.77 -17.25 6.57
N GLU A 368 30.36 -16.21 5.96
CA GLU A 368 31.40 -16.39 4.93
C GLU A 368 32.50 -17.37 5.37
N GLY A 369 33.01 -17.20 6.60
CA GLY A 369 34.03 -18.08 7.19
C GLY A 369 33.56 -19.54 7.30
N PRO A 370 32.50 -19.83 8.09
CA PRO A 370 31.88 -21.15 8.18
C PRO A 370 31.54 -21.80 6.83
N MET A 371 30.96 -21.04 5.89
CA MET A 371 30.53 -21.53 4.59
C MET A 371 31.73 -21.92 3.71
N ARG A 372 32.73 -21.03 3.59
CA ARG A 372 33.96 -21.31 2.83
C ARG A 372 34.78 -22.44 3.47
N ALA A 373 34.85 -22.51 4.81
CA ALA A 373 35.49 -23.61 5.53
C ALA A 373 34.78 -24.95 5.28
N THR A 374 33.45 -24.97 5.28
CA THR A 374 32.66 -26.18 5.00
C THR A 374 32.92 -26.71 3.60
N VAL A 375 32.92 -25.83 2.58
CA VAL A 375 33.22 -26.24 1.21
C VAL A 375 34.68 -26.67 1.06
N ALA A 376 35.65 -25.96 1.65
CA ALA A 376 37.07 -26.31 1.56
C ALA A 376 37.39 -27.67 2.21
N LEU A 377 36.82 -27.96 3.39
CA LEU A 377 37.07 -29.20 4.14
C LEU A 377 36.31 -30.41 3.56
N TYR A 378 35.06 -30.22 3.12
CA TYR A 378 34.14 -31.32 2.80
C TYR A 378 33.75 -31.42 1.32
N ARG A 379 34.37 -30.69 0.38
CA ARG A 379 34.01 -30.70 -1.06
C ARG A 379 33.66 -32.10 -1.62
N LYS A 380 34.50 -33.12 -1.39
CA LYS A 380 34.26 -34.50 -1.88
C LYS A 380 33.09 -35.23 -1.21
N GLU A 381 32.70 -34.82 -0.01
CA GLU A 381 31.49 -35.31 0.66
C GLU A 381 30.25 -34.55 0.15
N LEU A 382 30.36 -33.23 -0.03
CA LEU A 382 29.30 -32.37 -0.58
C LEU A 382 28.95 -32.73 -2.05
N GLU A 383 29.95 -33.03 -2.88
CA GLU A 383 29.80 -33.57 -4.24
C GLU A 383 29.13 -34.96 -4.27
N ARG A 384 29.22 -35.72 -3.17
CA ARG A 384 28.55 -37.02 -3.01
C ARG A 384 27.12 -36.85 -2.50
N ILE A 385 26.90 -35.94 -1.55
CA ILE A 385 25.57 -35.57 -1.04
C ILE A 385 24.70 -35.03 -2.17
N GLY A 386 25.26 -34.14 -3.00
CA GLY A 386 24.61 -33.58 -4.18
C GLY A 386 24.59 -34.50 -5.41
N SER A 387 24.88 -35.80 -5.30
CA SER A 387 25.03 -36.67 -6.48
C SER A 387 23.74 -36.84 -7.31
N GLY A 388 22.57 -36.54 -6.74
CA GLY A 388 21.28 -36.53 -7.45
C GLY A 388 21.08 -35.32 -8.38
N ASP A 389 21.81 -34.22 -8.18
CA ASP A 389 21.88 -33.08 -9.08
C ASP A 389 23.30 -32.51 -9.06
N ARG A 390 24.18 -33.19 -9.80
CA ARG A 390 25.63 -32.88 -9.84
C ARG A 390 25.91 -31.48 -10.36
N GLU A 391 25.14 -31.00 -11.34
CA GLU A 391 25.32 -29.66 -11.91
C GLU A 391 25.01 -28.57 -10.87
N ARG A 392 23.91 -28.71 -10.13
CA ARG A 392 23.56 -27.78 -9.04
C ARG A 392 24.54 -27.86 -7.88
N ALA A 393 25.03 -29.05 -7.53
CA ALA A 393 26.01 -29.24 -6.48
C ALA A 393 27.35 -28.57 -6.85
N THR A 394 27.92 -28.87 -8.03
CA THR A 394 29.13 -28.23 -8.53
C THR A 394 28.97 -26.71 -8.60
N PHE A 395 27.84 -26.21 -9.14
CA PHE A 395 27.54 -24.78 -9.18
C PHE A 395 27.64 -24.14 -7.78
N VAL A 396 26.97 -24.70 -6.77
CA VAL A 396 26.93 -24.13 -5.41
C VAL A 396 28.32 -24.12 -4.75
N LEU A 397 29.07 -25.20 -4.89
CA LEU A 397 30.41 -25.32 -4.31
C LEU A 397 31.41 -24.36 -4.97
N ASP A 398 31.30 -24.18 -6.28
CA ASP A 398 32.19 -23.28 -7.04
C ASP A 398 31.81 -21.81 -6.83
N THR A 399 30.52 -21.49 -6.69
CA THR A 399 30.04 -20.16 -6.26
C THR A 399 30.61 -19.76 -4.89
N VAL A 400 30.48 -20.64 -3.88
CA VAL A 400 31.07 -20.41 -2.54
C VAL A 400 32.60 -20.26 -2.59
N SER A 401 33.27 -20.89 -3.56
CA SER A 401 34.72 -20.86 -3.70
C SER A 401 35.26 -19.55 -4.34
N ARG A 402 34.41 -18.74 -5.00
CA ARG A 402 34.80 -17.49 -5.67
C ARG A 402 34.80 -16.29 -4.71
N PRO A 403 35.91 -15.54 -4.53
CA PRO A 403 35.93 -14.31 -3.73
C PRO A 403 34.94 -13.25 -4.25
N GLU A 404 34.89 -13.07 -5.57
CA GLU A 404 33.99 -12.16 -6.29
C GLU A 404 32.52 -12.28 -5.86
N PHE A 405 32.06 -13.51 -5.61
CA PHE A 405 30.69 -13.77 -5.19
C PHE A 405 30.42 -13.13 -3.81
N TRP A 406 31.34 -13.33 -2.87
CA TRP A 406 31.27 -12.78 -1.52
C TRP A 406 31.31 -11.26 -1.52
N ASP A 407 32.17 -10.67 -2.34
CA ASP A 407 32.31 -9.22 -2.42
C ASP A 407 31.09 -8.56 -3.08
N ASN A 408 30.53 -9.17 -4.13
CA ASN A 408 29.28 -8.72 -4.74
C ASN A 408 28.08 -8.79 -3.77
N ILE A 409 27.95 -9.85 -2.96
CA ILE A 409 26.82 -9.94 -2.02
C ILE A 409 27.00 -9.03 -0.79
N LYS A 410 28.23 -8.71 -0.39
CA LYS A 410 28.52 -7.64 0.59
C LYS A 410 28.13 -6.27 0.05
N GLU A 411 28.50 -5.94 -1.20
CA GLU A 411 28.08 -4.69 -1.85
C GLU A 411 26.55 -4.59 -1.90
N LEU A 412 25.88 -5.66 -2.36
CA LEU A 412 24.42 -5.75 -2.40
C LEU A 412 23.78 -5.50 -1.03
N VAL A 413 24.22 -6.21 0.02
CA VAL A 413 23.69 -6.06 1.38
C VAL A 413 23.94 -4.64 1.92
N SER A 414 25.07 -4.00 1.57
CA SER A 414 25.35 -2.62 1.97
C SER A 414 24.32 -1.61 1.45
N TYR A 415 23.73 -1.85 0.27
CA TYR A 415 22.66 -1.02 -0.31
C TYR A 415 21.26 -1.47 0.14
N LEU A 416 21.03 -2.78 0.28
CA LEU A 416 19.73 -3.31 0.72
C LEU A 416 19.42 -2.97 2.18
N ARG A 417 20.41 -3.03 3.08
CA ARG A 417 20.18 -2.91 4.53
C ARG A 417 19.60 -1.55 4.96
N PRO A 418 20.09 -0.38 4.49
CA PRO A 418 19.44 0.90 4.76
C PRO A 418 18.00 0.97 4.23
N LEU A 419 17.75 0.46 3.02
CA LEU A 419 16.42 0.44 2.43
C LEU A 419 15.46 -0.49 3.20
N ALA A 420 15.96 -1.60 3.76
CA ALA A 420 15.18 -2.54 4.56
C ALA A 420 14.79 -1.95 5.93
N ILE A 421 15.72 -1.24 6.58
CA ILE A 421 15.44 -0.47 7.81
C ILE A 421 14.35 0.57 7.55
N ALA A 422 14.51 1.36 6.49
CA ALA A 422 13.53 2.38 6.09
C ALA A 422 12.16 1.78 5.76
N LEU A 423 12.11 0.64 5.06
CA LEU A 423 10.85 -0.06 4.78
C LEU A 423 10.17 -0.52 6.06
N ASN A 424 10.93 -1.05 7.03
CA ASN A 424 10.35 -1.51 8.29
C ASN A 424 9.75 -0.38 9.12
N VAL A 425 10.35 0.82 9.10
CA VAL A 425 9.76 2.06 9.64
C VAL A 425 8.50 2.47 8.86
N ALA A 426 8.54 2.39 7.52
CA ALA A 426 7.42 2.79 6.66
C ALA A 426 6.19 1.85 6.71
N GLN A 427 6.36 0.61 7.18
CA GLN A 427 5.31 -0.43 7.28
C GLN A 427 4.75 -0.64 8.70
N ALA A 428 5.19 0.15 9.69
CA ALA A 428 4.66 0.07 11.05
C ALA A 428 3.17 0.44 11.11
N THR A 429 2.47 0.01 12.18
CA THR A 429 1.04 0.34 12.42
C THR A 429 0.80 1.85 12.54
N ASP A 430 1.80 2.51 13.12
CA ASP A 430 1.87 3.86 13.66
C ASP A 430 2.91 4.70 12.89
N THR A 431 3.16 4.38 11.61
CA THR A 431 4.00 5.18 10.71
C THR A 431 3.38 6.56 10.47
N ARG A 432 3.72 7.52 11.32
CA ARG A 432 3.44 8.94 11.17
C ARG A 432 4.24 9.58 10.03
N LEU A 433 3.86 10.80 9.66
CA LEU A 433 4.53 11.59 8.62
C LEU A 433 5.93 12.09 9.03
N ASP A 434 6.20 12.32 10.33
CA ASP A 434 7.53 12.67 10.84
C ASP A 434 8.51 11.51 10.71
N HIS A 435 8.07 10.29 11.05
CA HIS A 435 8.85 9.05 10.85
C HIS A 435 9.33 8.92 9.39
N ILE A 436 8.43 9.16 8.42
CA ILE A 436 8.74 9.09 6.99
C ILE A 436 9.76 10.17 6.60
N LEU A 437 9.51 11.45 6.90
CA LEU A 437 10.37 12.52 6.39
C LEU A 437 11.80 12.40 6.93
N LEU A 438 11.95 12.05 8.19
CA LEU A 438 13.26 11.85 8.83
C LEU A 438 13.96 10.60 8.32
N THR A 439 13.21 9.53 8.01
CA THR A 439 13.75 8.34 7.31
C THR A 439 14.27 8.70 5.91
N LEU A 440 13.56 9.53 5.14
CA LEU A 440 14.01 10.01 3.83
C LEU A 440 15.28 10.87 3.96
N GLY A 441 15.33 11.78 4.94
CA GLY A 441 16.52 12.56 5.25
C GLY A 441 17.72 11.69 5.63
N ASN A 442 17.52 10.67 6.47
CA ASN A 442 18.60 9.77 6.86
C ASN A 442 19.05 8.85 5.71
N LEU A 443 18.15 8.38 4.86
CA LEU A 443 18.51 7.69 3.62
C LEU A 443 19.35 8.58 2.69
N PHE A 444 18.93 9.84 2.50
CA PHE A 444 19.70 10.81 1.71
C PHE A 444 21.11 10.99 2.29
N ARG A 445 21.22 11.18 3.61
CA ARG A 445 22.51 11.28 4.32
C ARG A 445 23.40 10.05 4.10
N LEU A 446 22.85 8.84 4.28
CA LEU A 446 23.59 7.57 4.18
C LEU A 446 24.06 7.27 2.75
N PHE A 447 23.26 7.58 1.73
CA PHE A 447 23.65 7.34 0.33
C PHE A 447 24.49 8.47 -0.29
N ASN A 448 24.50 9.68 0.28
CA ASN A 448 25.29 10.81 -0.19
C ASN A 448 26.77 10.81 0.29
N VAL A 449 27.25 9.73 0.91
CA VAL A 449 28.66 9.60 1.30
C VAL A 449 29.55 9.21 0.11
N SER A 450 30.85 9.51 0.17
CA SER A 450 31.79 9.33 -0.95
C SER A 450 32.10 7.87 -1.28
N GLN A 451 31.95 6.96 -0.30
CA GLN A 451 32.24 5.54 -0.39
C GLN A 451 31.21 4.74 -1.19
N ILE A 452 30.00 5.28 -1.38
CA ILE A 452 28.96 4.66 -2.21
C ILE A 452 29.37 4.80 -3.70
N ASP A 453 29.13 3.75 -4.48
CA ASP A 453 29.28 3.73 -5.94
C ASP A 453 28.62 4.99 -6.55
N PRO A 454 29.32 5.79 -7.38
CA PRO A 454 28.80 7.07 -7.87
C PRO A 454 27.49 6.95 -8.67
N LEU A 455 27.26 5.84 -9.35
CA LEU A 455 26.06 5.58 -10.14
C LEU A 455 24.89 5.16 -9.22
N VAL A 456 25.16 4.34 -8.21
CA VAL A 456 24.20 4.00 -7.13
C VAL A 456 23.81 5.25 -6.34
N ARG A 457 24.77 6.09 -5.95
CA ARG A 457 24.50 7.37 -5.27
C ARG A 457 23.64 8.29 -6.13
N ALA A 458 24.01 8.51 -7.40
CA ALA A 458 23.23 9.35 -8.30
C ALA A 458 21.79 8.82 -8.48
N CYS A 459 21.64 7.50 -8.64
CA CYS A 459 20.35 6.82 -8.74
C CYS A 459 19.47 7.01 -7.50
N ILE A 460 19.96 6.62 -6.32
CA ILE A 460 19.14 6.62 -5.10
C ILE A 460 18.80 8.06 -4.67
N LEU A 461 19.72 9.01 -4.78
CA LEU A 461 19.41 10.41 -4.43
C LEU A 461 18.39 11.03 -5.40
N ALA A 462 18.49 10.77 -6.71
CA ALA A 462 17.48 11.22 -7.67
C ALA A 462 16.12 10.52 -7.46
N SER A 463 16.16 9.24 -7.09
CA SER A 463 14.99 8.41 -6.78
C SER A 463 14.23 8.92 -5.54
N LEU A 464 14.95 9.30 -4.48
CA LEU A 464 14.40 9.94 -3.29
C LEU A 464 13.84 11.34 -3.58
N GLU A 465 14.59 12.20 -4.26
CA GLU A 465 14.15 13.56 -4.63
C GLU A 465 12.91 13.55 -5.52
N LEU A 466 12.82 12.61 -6.49
CA LEU A 466 11.63 12.44 -7.33
C LEU A 466 10.39 12.18 -6.47
N ARG A 467 10.46 11.24 -5.54
CA ARG A 467 9.33 10.82 -4.69
C ARG A 467 8.97 11.89 -3.66
N TRP A 468 9.96 12.56 -3.10
CA TRP A 468 9.76 13.75 -2.27
C TRP A 468 9.06 14.89 -3.04
N SER A 469 9.40 15.10 -4.31
CA SER A 469 8.74 16.10 -5.18
C SER A 469 7.30 15.74 -5.58
N LYS A 470 6.91 14.45 -5.50
CA LYS A 470 5.51 14.00 -5.70
C LYS A 470 4.64 14.21 -4.45
N SER A 471 5.23 14.49 -3.28
CA SER A 471 4.54 14.53 -1.98
C SER A 471 3.99 15.91 -1.60
N ASP A 472 3.04 15.93 -0.66
CA ASP A 472 2.48 17.15 -0.05
C ASP A 472 3.45 17.73 1.00
N GLN A 473 4.58 18.27 0.50
CA GLN A 473 5.77 18.62 1.29
C GLN A 473 5.45 19.46 2.54
N ASP A 474 4.52 20.42 2.42
CA ASP A 474 4.11 21.30 3.52
C ASP A 474 3.65 20.51 4.75
N VAL A 475 2.87 19.43 4.57
CA VAL A 475 2.34 18.63 5.69
C VAL A 475 3.42 17.77 6.33
N PHE A 476 4.32 17.19 5.55
CA PHE A 476 5.46 16.43 6.07
C PHE A 476 6.40 17.33 6.90
N ILE A 477 6.69 18.54 6.41
CA ILE A 477 7.45 19.56 7.14
C ILE A 477 6.75 19.92 8.46
N LEU A 478 5.43 20.13 8.43
CA LEU A 478 4.68 20.40 9.65
C LEU A 478 4.65 19.21 10.62
N ALA A 479 4.62 17.96 10.15
CA ALA A 479 4.65 16.80 11.04
C ALA A 479 5.93 16.72 11.86
N VAL A 480 7.10 16.93 11.22
CA VAL A 480 8.39 17.02 11.94
C VAL A 480 8.39 18.24 12.88
N PHE A 481 7.87 19.38 12.44
CA PHE A 481 7.77 20.57 13.30
C PHE A 481 6.85 20.38 14.51
N PHE A 482 5.76 19.62 14.38
CA PHE A 482 4.84 19.29 15.47
C PHE A 482 5.33 18.13 16.35
N ASN A 483 6.46 17.50 16.07
CA ASN A 483 7.10 16.62 17.04
C ASN A 483 7.85 17.51 18.06
N PRO A 484 7.44 17.57 19.35
CA PRO A 484 7.97 18.53 20.32
C PRO A 484 9.44 18.23 20.71
N TYR A 485 9.91 16.99 20.51
CA TYR A 485 11.31 16.60 20.75
C TYR A 485 12.25 17.07 19.61
N ILE A 486 11.71 17.49 18.46
CA ILE A 486 12.47 17.76 17.23
C ILE A 486 12.25 19.19 16.72
N ARG A 487 10.98 19.61 16.60
CA ARG A 487 10.57 20.96 16.16
C ARG A 487 11.29 21.38 14.87
N ALA A 488 12.00 22.51 14.90
CA ALA A 488 12.75 23.03 13.76
C ALA A 488 14.25 22.67 13.80
N LEU A 489 14.72 21.92 14.81
CA LEU A 489 16.16 21.72 15.08
C LEU A 489 16.90 21.00 13.94
N LEU A 490 16.24 20.03 13.30
CA LEU A 490 16.83 19.24 12.22
C LEU A 490 16.73 19.92 10.83
N PHE A 491 15.94 20.98 10.66
CA PHE A 491 15.85 21.66 9.38
C PHE A 491 17.11 22.49 9.07
N ASN A 492 17.36 22.74 7.79
CA ASN A 492 18.53 23.50 7.35
C ASN A 492 18.44 24.98 7.81
N PRO A 493 19.30 25.45 8.74
CA PRO A 493 19.20 26.81 9.28
C PRO A 493 19.55 27.90 8.25
N HIS A 494 20.20 27.54 7.14
CA HIS A 494 20.54 28.45 6.05
C HIS A 494 19.40 28.61 5.02
N ASN A 495 18.37 27.77 5.07
CA ASN A 495 17.24 27.83 4.15
C ASN A 495 16.16 28.76 4.71
N PRO A 496 15.81 29.88 4.03
CA PRO A 496 14.84 30.85 4.53
C PRO A 496 13.43 30.28 4.70
N ALA A 497 13.11 29.11 4.14
CA ALA A 497 11.85 28.42 4.38
C ALA A 497 11.67 27.95 5.85
N PHE A 498 12.76 27.78 6.61
CA PHE A 498 12.73 27.32 8.01
C PHE A 498 13.04 28.40 9.04
N CYS A 499 13.29 29.63 8.60
CA CYS A 499 13.27 30.77 9.52
C CYS A 499 11.85 30.99 10.05
N ILE A 500 11.72 31.66 11.20
CA ILE A 500 10.44 31.78 11.93
C ILE A 500 9.28 32.32 11.06
N ASN A 501 9.53 33.23 10.11
CA ASN A 501 8.49 33.74 9.20
C ASN A 501 8.25 32.83 7.98
N GLY A 502 9.29 32.15 7.48
CA GLY A 502 9.18 31.19 6.38
C GLY A 502 8.31 29.99 6.79
N LEU A 503 8.63 29.38 7.94
CA LEU A 503 7.91 28.21 8.43
C LEU A 503 6.50 28.55 8.90
N TYR A 504 6.25 29.76 9.42
CA TYR A 504 4.89 30.24 9.66
C TYR A 504 4.06 30.30 8.37
N THR A 505 4.67 30.64 7.24
CA THR A 505 3.96 30.69 5.95
C THR A 505 3.48 29.27 5.57
N THR A 506 4.26 28.23 5.88
CA THR A 506 3.84 26.82 5.73
C THR A 506 2.72 26.45 6.71
N VAL A 507 2.85 26.80 8.00
CA VAL A 507 1.79 26.61 9.02
C VAL A 507 0.47 27.22 8.56
N LYS A 508 0.51 28.47 8.08
CA LYS A 508 -0.66 29.19 7.57
C LYS A 508 -1.26 28.52 6.33
N ARG A 509 -0.45 28.14 5.33
CA ARG A 509 -0.95 27.46 4.11
C ARG A 509 -1.73 26.20 4.45
N VAL A 510 -1.18 25.33 5.31
CA VAL A 510 -1.87 24.09 5.68
C VAL A 510 -3.11 24.38 6.53
N PHE A 511 -3.05 25.31 7.49
CA PHE A 511 -4.20 25.72 8.30
C PHE A 511 -5.40 26.12 7.45
N GLU A 512 -5.19 27.09 6.54
CA GLU A 512 -6.26 27.67 5.74
C GLU A 512 -6.84 26.65 4.74
N ARG A 513 -6.01 25.69 4.29
CA ARG A 513 -6.41 24.56 3.44
C ARG A 513 -7.27 23.51 4.18
N VAL A 514 -6.81 22.99 5.33
CA VAL A 514 -7.46 21.86 6.03
C VAL A 514 -8.68 22.26 6.88
N PHE A 515 -8.79 23.54 7.26
CA PHE A 515 -9.92 24.08 8.01
C PHE A 515 -10.86 24.99 7.18
N LYS A 516 -10.49 25.35 5.95
CA LYS A 516 -11.28 26.24 5.06
C LYS A 516 -11.67 27.58 5.70
N THR A 517 -10.81 28.10 6.57
CA THR A 517 -10.99 29.36 7.31
C THR A 517 -9.67 30.11 7.38
N SER A 518 -9.72 31.44 7.43
CA SER A 518 -8.50 32.26 7.60
C SER A 518 -7.82 32.04 8.94
N ALA A 519 -6.49 32.16 8.95
CA ALA A 519 -5.70 32.17 10.17
C ALA A 519 -5.95 33.44 11.00
N GLY A 520 -6.26 33.30 12.30
CA GLY A 520 -6.32 34.42 13.24
C GLY A 520 -4.95 34.82 13.78
N SER A 521 -4.85 35.97 14.46
CA SER A 521 -3.59 36.41 15.09
C SER A 521 -3.06 35.39 16.10
N GLY A 522 -3.97 34.78 16.87
CA GLY A 522 -3.65 33.74 17.85
C GLY A 522 -2.91 32.53 17.27
N LEU A 523 -3.12 32.16 16.00
CA LEU A 523 -2.34 31.11 15.35
C LEU A 523 -0.86 31.51 15.24
N PHE A 524 -0.58 32.78 14.89
CA PHE A 524 0.79 33.30 14.84
C PHE A 524 1.41 33.44 16.23
N GLU A 525 0.65 33.96 17.20
CA GLU A 525 1.10 34.11 18.60
C GLU A 525 1.51 32.75 19.20
N ALA A 526 0.64 31.73 19.07
CA ALA A 526 0.92 30.38 19.55
C ALA A 526 2.07 29.71 18.78
N TYR A 527 2.14 29.89 17.46
CA TYR A 527 3.26 29.42 16.64
C TYR A 527 4.60 30.03 17.10
N VAL A 528 4.65 31.34 17.34
CA VAL A 528 5.88 32.04 17.80
C VAL A 528 6.31 31.53 19.16
N ASP A 529 5.38 31.34 20.10
CA ASP A 529 5.72 30.83 21.43
C ASP A 529 6.19 29.37 21.37
N TYR A 530 5.54 28.52 20.57
CA TYR A 530 6.02 27.16 20.32
C TYR A 530 7.42 27.17 19.69
N PHE A 531 7.65 27.92 18.62
CA PHE A 531 8.97 28.04 17.97
C PHE A 531 10.07 28.47 18.96
N ASN A 532 9.74 29.17 20.04
CA ASN A 532 10.69 29.72 21.01
C ASN A 532 10.68 29.05 22.42
N TRP A 533 10.00 27.91 22.62
CA TRP A 533 9.87 27.23 23.95
C TRP A 533 9.22 28.11 25.04
N ARG A 534 8.18 28.90 24.70
CA ARG A 534 7.56 29.87 25.63
C ARG A 534 6.15 29.46 26.07
N ASN A 535 5.72 30.03 27.19
CA ASN A 535 4.34 29.94 27.70
C ASN A 535 3.86 28.49 27.82
N GLU A 536 2.68 28.14 27.29
CA GLU A 536 2.13 26.78 27.26
C GLU A 536 2.91 25.81 26.34
N PHE A 537 3.98 26.28 25.71
CA PHE A 537 4.89 25.50 24.86
C PHE A 537 6.32 25.43 25.41
N SER A 538 6.49 25.55 26.73
CA SER A 538 7.74 25.26 27.44
C SER A 538 7.89 23.75 27.72
N ARG A 539 9.14 23.24 27.85
CA ARG A 539 9.42 21.80 28.05
C ARG A 539 8.82 21.29 29.36
N GLU A 540 8.87 22.15 30.36
CA GLU A 540 8.39 21.96 31.72
C GLU A 540 6.87 21.85 31.75
N ALA A 541 6.14 22.74 31.03
CA ALA A 541 4.68 22.70 30.95
C ALA A 541 4.13 21.48 30.18
N TRP A 542 4.95 20.88 29.31
CA TRP A 542 4.61 19.66 28.57
C TRP A 542 4.99 18.37 29.30
N HIS A 543 5.82 18.44 30.36
CA HIS A 543 6.38 17.28 31.06
C HIS A 543 7.00 16.22 30.13
N LEU A 544 7.69 16.66 29.05
CA LEU A 544 8.19 15.78 27.99
C LEU A 544 9.08 14.64 28.50
N ASP A 545 9.86 14.91 29.55
CA ASP A 545 10.80 13.96 30.16
C ASP A 545 10.11 12.92 31.06
N GLU A 546 8.88 13.20 31.53
CA GLU A 546 8.02 12.20 32.19
C GLU A 546 7.31 11.34 31.14
N TYR A 547 6.78 11.96 30.07
CA TYR A 547 6.16 11.23 28.96
C TYR A 547 7.14 10.27 28.28
N ALA A 548 8.38 10.70 28.02
CA ALA A 548 9.41 9.86 27.42
C ALA A 548 9.67 8.61 28.28
N ARG A 549 9.96 8.78 29.58
CA ARG A 549 10.14 7.68 30.52
C ARG A 549 8.93 6.75 30.57
N MET A 550 7.72 7.29 30.73
CA MET A 550 6.49 6.49 30.78
C MET A 550 6.28 5.64 29.53
N TYR A 551 6.58 6.15 28.33
CA TYR A 551 6.46 5.37 27.09
C TYR A 551 7.59 4.33 26.93
N THR A 552 8.82 4.63 27.33
CA THR A 552 9.93 3.66 27.41
C THR A 552 9.63 2.53 28.39
N ASP A 553 9.21 2.83 29.63
CA ASP A 553 8.86 1.86 30.67
C ASP A 553 7.73 0.90 30.23
N GLU A 554 6.84 1.36 29.33
CA GLU A 554 5.77 0.55 28.75
C GLU A 554 6.18 -0.23 27.48
N GLY A 555 7.37 -0.03 26.92
CA GLY A 555 7.82 -0.60 25.64
C GLY A 555 7.05 -0.06 24.43
N LYS A 556 6.89 1.26 24.35
CA LYS A 556 6.03 1.94 23.36
C LYS A 556 6.68 3.21 22.79
N SER A 557 6.31 3.53 21.55
CA SER A 557 6.55 4.84 20.92
C SER A 557 5.70 5.94 21.57
N VAL A 558 6.24 7.15 21.70
CA VAL A 558 5.55 8.32 22.26
C VAL A 558 4.37 8.72 21.37
N ASN A 559 3.16 8.71 21.97
CA ASN A 559 1.95 9.09 21.26
C ASN A 559 1.79 10.62 21.21
N LEU A 560 2.28 11.24 20.13
CA LEU A 560 2.16 12.68 19.91
C LEU A 560 0.71 13.19 19.95
N THR A 561 -0.28 12.37 19.56
CA THR A 561 -1.70 12.76 19.60
C THR A 561 -2.18 12.94 21.05
N VAL A 562 -1.65 12.19 22.02
CA VAL A 562 -1.92 12.37 23.46
C VAL A 562 -1.29 13.68 23.96
N LEU A 563 -0.02 13.93 23.66
CA LEU A 563 0.68 15.16 24.08
C LEU A 563 -0.04 16.41 23.57
N TRP A 564 -0.39 16.46 22.28
CA TRP A 564 -1.13 17.59 21.70
C TRP A 564 -2.60 17.67 22.15
N ALA A 565 -3.19 16.59 22.67
CA ALA A 565 -4.52 16.60 23.27
C ALA A 565 -4.52 17.09 24.73
N ALA A 566 -3.40 17.05 25.43
CA ALA A 566 -3.28 17.50 26.82
C ALA A 566 -3.28 19.03 26.99
N LEU A 567 -2.92 19.79 25.94
CA LEU A 567 -2.88 21.25 25.97
C LEU A 567 -4.27 21.94 25.99
N PRO A 568 -5.18 21.69 25.03
CA PRO A 568 -6.48 22.36 25.03
C PRO A 568 -7.43 21.75 26.06
N TYR A 569 -8.11 22.58 26.85
CA TYR A 569 -9.15 22.11 27.76
C TYR A 569 -10.27 21.37 26.98
N PRO A 570 -10.88 20.29 27.50
CA PRO A 570 -11.94 19.56 26.82
C PRO A 570 -13.09 20.47 26.34
N GLY A 571 -13.43 20.38 25.05
CA GLY A 571 -14.44 21.22 24.40
C GLY A 571 -13.93 22.56 23.82
N THR A 572 -12.63 22.85 23.90
CA THR A 572 -12.08 24.10 23.33
C THR A 572 -12.18 24.16 21.81
N ILE A 573 -12.89 25.18 21.30
CA ILE A 573 -13.12 25.41 19.87
C ILE A 573 -11.87 25.91 19.11
N ASN A 574 -11.90 25.79 17.77
CA ASN A 574 -10.79 26.10 16.87
C ASN A 574 -10.61 27.63 16.62
N THR A 575 -10.33 28.38 17.69
CA THR A 575 -10.22 29.85 17.68
C THR A 575 -9.05 30.37 18.50
N GLY A 576 -8.44 31.47 18.05
CA GLY A 576 -7.31 32.10 18.74
C GLY A 576 -6.09 31.18 18.79
N ARG A 577 -5.36 31.17 19.91
CA ARG A 577 -4.16 30.34 20.12
C ARG A 577 -4.40 28.85 19.89
N ASN A 578 -5.60 28.36 20.20
CA ASN A 578 -6.00 26.96 20.02
C ASN A 578 -5.96 26.50 18.55
N GLN A 579 -5.99 27.42 17.58
CA GLN A 579 -5.83 27.10 16.15
C GLN A 579 -4.54 26.33 15.86
N PHE A 580 -3.49 26.59 16.63
CA PHE A 580 -2.20 25.91 16.50
C PHE A 580 -2.28 24.46 16.99
N ALA A 581 -2.85 24.21 18.17
CA ALA A 581 -3.04 22.86 18.70
C ALA A 581 -4.04 22.03 17.87
N HIS A 582 -5.11 22.64 17.36
CA HIS A 582 -6.06 21.96 16.45
C HIS A 582 -5.38 21.53 15.15
N LEU A 583 -4.50 22.36 14.57
CA LEU A 583 -3.71 21.99 13.39
C LEU A 583 -2.70 20.87 13.71
N ALA A 584 -1.98 20.99 14.82
CA ALA A 584 -0.98 20.02 15.22
C ALA A 584 -1.61 18.63 15.42
N ARG A 585 -2.72 18.54 16.16
CA ARG A 585 -3.51 17.30 16.34
C ARG A 585 -3.96 16.71 15.02
N LEU A 586 -4.39 17.54 14.05
CA LEU A 586 -4.79 17.07 12.72
C LEU A 586 -3.61 16.48 11.95
N VAL A 587 -2.41 17.05 12.05
CA VAL A 587 -1.23 16.56 11.31
C VAL A 587 -0.58 15.33 11.96
N VAL A 588 -0.44 15.30 13.30
CA VAL A 588 0.28 14.19 13.98
C VAL A 588 -0.50 12.89 14.06
N CYS A 589 -1.83 12.90 13.93
CA CYS A 589 -2.66 11.68 13.93
C CYS A 589 -2.69 10.93 12.58
N ILE A 590 -1.99 11.43 11.57
CA ILE A 590 -1.99 10.88 10.21
C ILE A 590 -1.01 9.71 10.08
N VAL A 591 -1.48 8.58 9.54
CA VAL A 591 -0.67 7.38 9.25
C VAL A 591 -0.44 7.24 7.74
N ALA A 592 0.80 6.89 7.36
CA ALA A 592 1.35 7.11 6.01
C ALA A 592 1.56 5.85 5.15
N ASN A 593 0.84 4.75 5.44
CA ASN A 593 0.94 3.50 4.67
C ASN A 593 -0.40 2.77 4.50
N SER A 594 -0.42 1.79 3.59
CA SER A 594 -1.49 0.81 3.41
C SER A 594 -1.16 -0.59 3.97
N ALA A 595 -0.06 -0.74 4.71
CA ALA A 595 0.42 -2.03 5.23
C ALA A 595 -0.59 -2.71 6.18
N ASN A 596 -1.47 -1.95 6.82
CA ASN A 596 -2.57 -2.50 7.62
C ASN A 596 -3.62 -3.23 6.76
N VAL A 597 -3.76 -2.85 5.48
CA VAL A 597 -4.64 -3.52 4.50
C VAL A 597 -3.98 -4.79 3.96
N GLU A 598 -2.64 -4.81 3.78
CA GLU A 598 -1.89 -6.03 3.44
C GLU A 598 -2.11 -7.12 4.50
N ARG A 599 -2.04 -6.77 5.79
CA ARG A 599 -2.32 -7.70 6.91
C ARG A 599 -3.77 -8.19 6.94
N LEU A 600 -4.73 -7.33 6.60
CA LEU A 600 -6.11 -7.73 6.38
C LEU A 600 -6.18 -8.78 5.25
N PHE A 601 -5.46 -8.58 4.14
CA PHE A 601 -5.37 -9.57 3.07
C PHE A 601 -4.70 -10.89 3.49
N SER A 602 -3.64 -10.88 4.32
CA SER A 602 -3.06 -12.12 4.90
C SER A 602 -4.13 -12.96 5.61
N ARG A 603 -4.96 -12.31 6.44
CA ARG A 603 -6.05 -12.94 7.21
C ARG A 603 -7.21 -13.42 6.33
N MET A 604 -7.53 -12.66 5.28
CA MET A 604 -8.44 -13.13 4.23
C MET A 604 -7.86 -14.33 3.48
N ASN A 605 -6.55 -14.39 3.25
CA ASN A 605 -5.88 -15.51 2.58
C ASN A 605 -5.97 -16.81 3.39
N TYR A 606 -5.67 -16.77 4.69
CA TYR A 606 -5.81 -17.92 5.61
C TYR A 606 -7.22 -18.55 5.53
N THR A 607 -8.24 -17.70 5.49
CA THR A 607 -9.66 -18.12 5.49
C THR A 607 -10.27 -18.35 4.10
N HIS A 608 -9.62 -17.92 3.02
CA HIS A 608 -10.10 -17.99 1.62
C HIS A 608 -9.03 -18.53 0.63
N GLY A 609 -8.09 -19.34 1.12
CA GLY A 609 -7.02 -19.95 0.31
C GLY A 609 -7.50 -21.07 -0.64
N LYS A 610 -6.68 -21.38 -1.66
CA LYS A 610 -6.97 -22.36 -2.74
C LYS A 610 -7.45 -23.74 -2.25
N ARG A 611 -6.98 -24.19 -1.07
CA ARG A 611 -7.22 -25.53 -0.50
C ARG A 611 -8.32 -25.61 0.55
N ARG A 612 -8.53 -24.58 1.38
CA ARG A 612 -9.23 -24.73 2.69
C ARG A 612 -10.65 -24.16 2.76
N ASN A 613 -11.03 -23.09 2.06
CA ASN A 613 -12.43 -22.62 2.07
C ASN A 613 -12.85 -21.79 0.84
N ARG A 614 -14.13 -21.88 0.47
CA ARG A 614 -14.78 -21.09 -0.61
C ARG A 614 -15.93 -20.24 -0.03
N MET A 615 -15.64 -19.38 0.95
CA MET A 615 -16.63 -18.49 1.56
C MET A 615 -16.89 -17.27 0.66
N HIS A 616 -18.07 -16.64 0.78
CA HIS A 616 -18.35 -15.40 0.05
C HIS A 616 -17.55 -14.24 0.67
N PRO A 617 -17.02 -13.26 -0.11
CA PRO A 617 -16.17 -12.20 0.41
C PRO A 617 -16.72 -11.46 1.62
N ASP A 618 -18.03 -11.16 1.67
CA ASP A 618 -18.65 -10.48 2.82
C ASP A 618 -18.51 -11.29 4.12
N LYS A 619 -18.54 -12.64 4.05
CA LYS A 619 -18.29 -13.52 5.21
C LYS A 619 -16.82 -13.59 5.60
N VAL A 620 -15.92 -13.44 4.62
CA VAL A 620 -14.47 -13.37 4.85
C VAL A 620 -14.11 -12.03 5.50
N HIS A 621 -14.68 -10.93 5.01
CA HIS A 621 -14.64 -9.59 5.59
C HIS A 621 -15.17 -9.58 7.03
N ASP A 622 -16.36 -10.12 7.25
CA ASP A 622 -17.01 -10.15 8.56
C ASP A 622 -16.19 -10.97 9.58
N LEU A 623 -15.64 -12.11 9.15
CA LEU A 623 -14.75 -12.94 9.98
C LEU A 623 -13.43 -12.22 10.31
N ALA A 624 -12.81 -11.54 9.33
CA ALA A 624 -11.60 -10.77 9.55
C ALA A 624 -11.83 -9.54 10.45
N THR A 625 -12.98 -8.87 10.31
CA THR A 625 -13.40 -7.75 11.17
C THR A 625 -13.48 -8.18 12.63
N VAL A 626 -14.16 -9.31 12.89
CA VAL A 626 -14.29 -9.86 14.25
C VAL A 626 -12.93 -10.31 14.80
N ALA A 627 -12.06 -10.94 13.99
CA ALA A 627 -10.73 -11.35 14.43
C ALA A 627 -9.86 -10.14 14.86
N MET A 628 -9.82 -9.08 14.05
CA MET A 628 -9.02 -7.88 14.36
C MET A 628 -9.51 -7.15 15.62
N ASP A 629 -10.83 -7.08 15.83
CA ASP A 629 -11.44 -6.49 17.03
C ASP A 629 -11.24 -7.36 18.28
N LEU A 630 -11.32 -8.69 18.19
CA LEU A 630 -10.99 -9.59 19.30
C LEU A 630 -9.53 -9.47 19.71
N GLU A 631 -8.61 -9.32 18.77
CA GLU A 631 -7.19 -9.10 19.09
C GLU A 631 -6.89 -7.72 19.64
N ALA A 632 -7.61 -6.67 19.22
CA ALA A 632 -7.52 -5.36 19.87
C ALA A 632 -7.94 -5.48 21.35
N GLN A 633 -9.03 -6.19 21.64
CA GLN A 633 -9.47 -6.50 23.00
C GLN A 633 -8.45 -7.35 23.78
N HIS A 634 -7.96 -8.46 23.20
CA HIS A 634 -6.97 -9.32 23.86
C HIS A 634 -5.65 -8.58 24.14
N ARG A 635 -5.21 -7.69 23.23
CA ARG A 635 -4.02 -6.86 23.40
C ARG A 635 -4.21 -5.81 24.50
N ALA A 636 -5.37 -5.14 24.53
CA ALA A 636 -5.72 -4.20 25.59
C ALA A 636 -5.86 -4.89 26.97
N ALA A 637 -6.26 -6.16 27.00
CA ALA A 637 -6.40 -6.98 28.20
C ALA A 637 -5.11 -7.74 28.61
N GLY A 638 -4.00 -7.62 27.86
CA GLY A 638 -2.76 -8.35 28.13
C GLY A 638 -2.87 -9.89 27.97
N LEU A 639 -3.85 -10.37 27.21
CA LEU A 639 -4.16 -11.79 27.01
C LEU A 639 -3.45 -12.44 25.81
N VAL A 640 -2.75 -11.66 25.00
CA VAL A 640 -1.79 -12.13 23.99
C VAL A 640 -0.38 -12.00 24.58
N ARG A 641 0.60 -12.82 24.15
CA ARG A 641 2.03 -12.44 24.28
C ARG A 641 2.21 -11.00 23.78
N LYS A 642 3.15 -10.25 24.35
CA LYS A 642 3.46 -8.86 23.95
C LYS A 642 3.97 -8.83 22.49
N ARG A 643 3.06 -8.87 21.50
CA ARG A 643 3.38 -8.65 20.08
C ARG A 643 4.15 -7.34 20.00
N ALA A 644 5.44 -7.40 19.68
CA ALA A 644 6.27 -6.21 19.68
C ALA A 644 5.68 -5.22 18.67
N ARG A 645 5.27 -4.03 19.14
CA ARG A 645 5.13 -2.90 18.23
C ARG A 645 6.50 -2.68 17.59
N ARG A 646 6.55 -2.26 16.33
CA ARG A 646 7.84 -1.89 15.74
C ARG A 646 8.33 -0.65 16.50
N HIS A 647 9.35 -0.81 17.35
CA HIS A 647 9.87 0.27 18.17
C HIS A 647 10.55 1.25 17.21
N LEU A 648 10.03 2.48 17.10
CA LEU A 648 10.57 3.47 16.17
C LEU A 648 11.59 4.39 16.83
N GLU A 649 11.42 4.65 18.13
CA GLU A 649 12.26 5.52 18.95
C GLU A 649 13.42 4.72 19.60
N PRO A 650 14.49 5.40 20.06
CA PRO A 650 15.67 4.73 20.61
C PRO A 650 15.49 4.34 22.09
N GLU A 651 15.87 3.11 22.43
CA GLU A 651 16.07 2.67 23.83
C GLU A 651 17.25 3.43 24.47
N PRO A 652 17.14 3.85 25.76
CA PRO A 652 18.27 4.41 26.50
C PRO A 652 19.32 3.33 26.80
N THR A 653 20.61 3.71 26.84
CA THR A 653 21.74 2.76 26.78
C THR A 653 22.10 2.02 28.09
N ASP A 654 21.35 2.20 29.17
CA ASP A 654 21.74 1.76 30.52
C ASP A 654 20.67 0.91 31.24
N VAL A 655 20.45 -0.33 30.77
CA VAL A 655 19.99 -1.42 31.65
C VAL A 655 20.80 -2.68 31.35
N VAL A 656 21.14 -3.44 32.39
CA VAL A 656 21.97 -4.67 32.31
C VAL A 656 21.11 -5.88 32.71
N ALA A 657 21.47 -7.04 32.15
CA ALA A 657 20.78 -8.33 32.21
C ALA A 657 19.59 -8.45 31.25
N ALA A 658 19.72 -9.38 30.29
CA ALA A 658 18.59 -9.96 29.60
C ALA A 658 17.98 -11.02 30.53
N GLU A 659 16.75 -10.79 30.99
CA GLU A 659 15.86 -11.86 31.40
C GLU A 659 15.24 -12.52 30.15
N ASP A 660 14.73 -13.75 30.25
CA ASP A 660 14.24 -14.52 29.10
C ASP A 660 12.94 -13.94 28.51
N ASP A 661 13.09 -12.98 27.59
CA ASP A 661 11.99 -12.39 26.83
C ASP A 661 11.44 -13.43 25.82
N ASP A 662 10.24 -13.92 26.12
CA ASP A 662 9.60 -15.10 25.55
C ASP A 662 9.31 -14.95 24.02
N ILE A 663 9.79 -15.89 23.19
CA ILE A 663 9.91 -15.73 21.72
C ILE A 663 8.56 -15.33 21.06
N ASP A 664 8.62 -14.28 20.23
CA ASP A 664 7.45 -13.58 19.67
C ASP A 664 6.84 -14.28 18.44
N ASP A 665 5.52 -14.35 18.43
CA ASP A 665 4.67 -14.97 17.39
C ASP A 665 4.41 -13.99 16.21
N SER A 666 4.92 -12.76 16.28
CA SER A 666 4.52 -11.64 15.43
C SER A 666 4.79 -11.77 13.93
N ALA A 667 5.61 -12.74 13.51
CA ALA A 667 5.83 -13.07 12.09
C ALA A 667 4.97 -14.25 11.58
N SER A 668 4.46 -15.13 12.45
CA SER A 668 3.76 -16.36 12.02
C SER A 668 2.48 -16.05 11.24
N GLU A 669 1.69 -15.08 11.71
CA GLU A 669 0.46 -14.59 11.06
C GLU A 669 0.64 -14.13 9.59
N ASP A 670 1.85 -13.69 9.23
CA ASP A 670 2.18 -13.17 7.89
C ASP A 670 3.01 -14.16 7.05
N LEU A 671 3.48 -15.26 7.63
CA LEU A 671 4.27 -16.29 6.95
C LEU A 671 3.42 -17.46 6.43
N ASP A 672 2.18 -17.59 6.90
CA ASP A 672 1.23 -18.63 6.49
C ASP A 672 0.64 -18.43 5.07
N ASP A 673 1.16 -17.45 4.30
CA ASP A 673 0.95 -17.39 2.86
C ASP A 673 1.78 -18.47 2.16
N GLU A 674 1.14 -19.56 1.69
CA GLU A 674 1.73 -20.66 0.89
C GLU A 674 2.28 -20.21 -0.49
N GLY A 675 2.90 -19.03 -0.58
CA GLY A 675 3.75 -18.60 -1.69
C GLY A 675 5.06 -19.39 -1.68
N ALA A 676 5.34 -20.09 -2.79
CA ALA A 676 6.62 -20.78 -2.94
C ALA A 676 7.79 -19.75 -2.94
N PRO A 677 8.94 -20.03 -2.29
CA PRO A 677 10.11 -19.15 -2.30
C PRO A 677 10.53 -18.81 -3.74
N VAL A 678 10.56 -17.52 -4.06
CA VAL A 678 10.84 -16.99 -5.40
C VAL A 678 12.20 -16.31 -5.42
N ASP A 679 12.87 -16.35 -6.57
CA ASP A 679 14.19 -15.76 -6.75
C ASP A 679 14.16 -14.22 -6.79
N ILE A 680 15.25 -13.59 -6.30
CA ILE A 680 15.41 -12.13 -6.25
C ILE A 680 15.38 -11.48 -7.65
N LYS A 681 15.74 -12.21 -8.71
CA LYS A 681 15.54 -11.73 -10.11
C LYS A 681 14.07 -11.51 -10.45
N THR A 682 13.16 -12.32 -9.91
CA THR A 682 11.72 -12.18 -10.14
C THR A 682 11.15 -11.00 -9.36
N LEU A 683 11.63 -10.78 -8.12
CA LEU A 683 11.36 -9.56 -7.38
C LEU A 683 11.87 -8.32 -8.15
N ALA A 684 13.13 -8.34 -8.58
CA ALA A 684 13.76 -7.24 -9.29
C ALA A 684 13.02 -6.89 -10.59
N ALA A 685 12.58 -7.88 -11.37
CA ALA A 685 11.76 -7.65 -12.56
C ALA A 685 10.43 -6.95 -12.23
N ARG A 686 9.70 -7.40 -11.19
CA ARG A 686 8.43 -6.78 -10.76
C ARG A 686 8.61 -5.36 -10.22
N LEU A 687 9.67 -5.11 -9.45
CA LEU A 687 9.98 -3.77 -8.96
C LEU A 687 10.43 -2.85 -10.08
N ALA A 688 11.16 -3.37 -11.07
CA ALA A 688 11.53 -2.61 -12.25
C ALA A 688 10.30 -2.18 -13.07
N GLU A 689 9.39 -3.13 -13.35
CA GLU A 689 8.09 -2.93 -14.03
C GLU A 689 7.25 -1.87 -13.30
N ALA A 690 7.02 -2.03 -11.98
CA ALA A 690 6.27 -1.05 -11.19
C ALA A 690 6.92 0.35 -11.15
N THR A 691 8.26 0.42 -11.21
CA THR A 691 9.00 1.68 -11.30
C THR A 691 8.97 2.28 -12.72
N ASP A 692 8.71 1.52 -13.77
CA ASP A 692 8.40 2.11 -15.09
C ASP A 692 6.96 2.64 -15.11
N ASP A 693 5.99 1.91 -14.55
CA ASP A 693 4.59 2.34 -14.43
C ASP A 693 4.40 3.67 -13.65
N ASP A 694 5.16 3.92 -12.57
CA ASP A 694 5.11 5.19 -11.82
C ASP A 694 5.89 6.35 -12.49
N ASN A 695 6.75 6.02 -13.46
CA ASN A 695 7.52 6.98 -14.26
C ASN A 695 6.87 7.33 -15.61
N ASP A 696 6.00 6.46 -16.15
CA ASP A 696 5.21 6.80 -17.34
C ASP A 696 4.06 7.76 -16.96
N ASP A 697 4.44 9.03 -16.79
CA ASP A 697 3.56 10.17 -16.51
C ASP A 697 2.66 10.54 -17.72
N THR A 698 2.33 9.56 -18.60
CA THR A 698 1.34 9.72 -19.67
C THR A 698 -0.05 10.05 -19.10
N PRO A 699 -0.88 10.77 -19.86
CA PRO A 699 -2.11 11.34 -19.34
C PRO A 699 -3.25 10.33 -19.47
N GLU A 700 -3.21 9.24 -18.71
CA GLU A 700 -4.34 8.31 -18.51
C GLU A 700 -5.44 9.02 -17.69
N GLY A 701 -6.08 9.97 -18.37
CA GLY A 701 -6.81 11.10 -17.80
C GLY A 701 -7.69 11.82 -18.83
N GLY A 702 -7.43 11.64 -20.12
CA GLY A 702 -8.51 11.36 -21.06
C GLY A 702 -8.72 9.84 -21.15
N GLU A 703 -9.94 9.38 -21.48
CA GLU A 703 -10.10 8.06 -22.10
C GLU A 703 -9.25 8.00 -23.39
N SER A 704 -8.88 6.82 -23.87
CA SER A 704 -7.88 6.63 -24.95
C SER A 704 -8.26 7.23 -26.32
N ASP A 705 -8.18 8.55 -26.43
CA ASP A 705 -8.37 9.37 -27.63
C ASP A 705 -7.39 9.00 -28.76
N SER A 706 -6.37 8.20 -28.44
CA SER A 706 -5.52 7.50 -29.41
C SER A 706 -6.33 6.68 -30.43
N ASP A 707 -7.53 6.20 -30.09
CA ASP A 707 -8.40 5.40 -30.99
C ASP A 707 -9.41 6.21 -31.83
N LEU A 708 -9.74 7.43 -31.40
CA LEU A 708 -10.69 8.29 -32.12
C LEU A 708 -10.05 8.87 -33.40
N PRO A 709 -10.84 9.24 -34.42
CA PRO A 709 -10.34 10.00 -35.56
C PRO A 709 -9.86 11.38 -35.08
N GLU A 710 -8.80 11.91 -35.71
CA GLU A 710 -8.33 13.27 -35.45
C GLU A 710 -8.57 14.16 -36.67
N PRO A 711 -8.88 15.46 -36.51
CA PRO A 711 -9.10 16.35 -37.65
C PRO A 711 -7.82 16.53 -38.46
N ALA A 712 -7.93 16.52 -39.78
CA ALA A 712 -6.77 16.57 -40.68
C ALA A 712 -5.88 17.82 -40.51
N GLU A 713 -6.44 18.91 -39.96
CA GLU A 713 -5.72 20.17 -39.68
C GLU A 713 -4.80 20.10 -38.45
N VAL A 714 -4.98 19.13 -37.55
CA VAL A 714 -4.28 19.08 -36.23
C VAL A 714 -2.95 18.31 -36.30
N VAL A 715 -2.59 17.75 -37.46
CA VAL A 715 -1.37 16.94 -37.65
C VAL A 715 -0.09 17.80 -37.75
N ALA A 716 -0.23 19.12 -37.91
CA ALA A 716 0.87 20.08 -37.86
C ALA A 716 0.93 20.84 -36.52
N GLU A 717 2.13 20.99 -35.97
CA GLU A 717 2.49 21.92 -34.88
C GLU A 717 1.73 21.79 -33.55
N SER A 718 1.90 20.65 -32.88
CA SER A 718 1.61 20.50 -31.44
C SER A 718 2.88 20.65 -30.58
N THR A 719 3.34 21.87 -30.34
CA THR A 719 4.35 22.17 -29.31
C THR A 719 3.81 21.78 -27.93
N ARG A 720 4.36 20.73 -27.31
CA ARG A 720 3.85 20.18 -26.04
C ARG A 720 3.91 21.25 -24.93
N GLN A 721 2.75 21.73 -24.48
CA GLN A 721 2.65 22.50 -23.24
C GLN A 721 2.97 21.59 -22.03
N PRO A 722 3.63 22.11 -20.97
CA PRO A 722 3.97 21.34 -19.78
C PRO A 722 2.71 20.92 -19.01
N ARG A 723 2.68 19.67 -18.52
CA ARG A 723 1.53 19.11 -17.80
C ARG A 723 1.35 19.74 -16.42
N VAL A 724 0.09 19.91 -16.02
CA VAL A 724 -0.31 20.35 -14.68
C VAL A 724 0.10 19.28 -13.65
N ARG A 725 1.22 19.50 -12.96
CA ARG A 725 1.53 18.83 -11.69
C ARG A 725 0.61 19.39 -10.61
N LEU A 726 0.04 18.54 -9.75
CA LEU A 726 -0.65 19.00 -8.53
C LEU A 726 0.39 19.44 -7.50
N PHE A 727 0.83 20.69 -7.61
CA PHE A 727 1.51 21.39 -6.53
C PHE A 727 0.47 21.68 -5.42
N PHE A 728 0.55 20.95 -4.32
CA PHE A 728 -0.25 21.22 -3.12
C PHE A 728 0.36 22.33 -2.23
N SER A 729 1.59 22.76 -2.53
CA SER A 729 2.20 23.98 -2.01
C SER A 729 1.99 25.15 -2.99
N SER A 730 1.48 26.28 -2.50
CA SER A 730 1.60 27.58 -3.18
C SER A 730 2.93 28.29 -2.89
N GLY A 731 3.80 27.64 -2.10
CA GLY A 731 5.22 27.94 -1.99
C GLY A 731 6.08 27.08 -2.92
N HIS A 732 7.35 27.48 -3.09
CA HIS A 732 8.35 26.77 -3.89
C HIS A 732 8.60 25.35 -3.36
N GLN A 733 8.86 24.40 -4.26
CA GLN A 733 9.27 23.03 -3.90
C GLN A 733 10.63 23.07 -3.19
N ILE A 734 10.77 22.39 -2.06
CA ILE A 734 12.03 22.32 -1.32
C ILE A 734 12.69 20.97 -1.61
N PRO A 735 13.89 20.92 -2.22
CA PRO A 735 14.64 19.68 -2.40
C PRO A 735 15.03 19.04 -1.06
N LEU A 736 15.08 17.71 -1.00
CA LEU A 736 15.48 16.94 0.18
C LEU A 736 16.91 17.30 0.62
N ARG A 737 17.81 17.56 -0.35
CA ARG A 737 19.17 18.08 -0.11
C ARG A 737 19.23 19.47 0.57
N GLU A 738 18.14 20.23 0.55
CA GLU A 738 18.04 21.62 1.07
C GLU A 738 17.10 21.73 2.29
N LEU A 739 16.39 20.64 2.61
CA LEU A 739 15.41 20.51 3.68
C LEU A 739 16.06 20.43 5.08
N PHE A 740 17.00 19.53 5.25
CA PHE A 740 17.60 19.21 6.55
C PHE A 740 19.01 19.76 6.73
N ASN A 741 19.41 19.95 7.99
CA ASN A 741 20.82 20.06 8.34
C ASN A 741 21.44 18.65 8.34
N PHE A 742 22.48 18.45 7.53
CA PHE A 742 23.16 17.16 7.36
C PHE A 742 24.49 17.07 8.13
N SER A 743 24.78 18.00 9.06
CA SER A 743 25.93 17.87 9.95
C SER A 743 25.78 16.70 10.93
N ASP A 744 26.87 15.99 11.23
CA ASP A 744 26.88 14.79 12.09
C ASP A 744 26.49 15.06 13.56
N THR A 745 26.38 16.33 13.95
CA THR A 745 25.80 16.77 15.23
C THR A 745 24.79 17.88 15.00
N VAL A 746 23.69 17.87 15.77
CA VAL A 746 22.72 18.96 15.90
C VAL A 746 22.51 19.20 17.39
N GLU A 747 22.68 20.44 17.85
CA GLU A 747 22.56 20.77 19.27
C GLU A 747 21.11 20.57 19.77
N GLY A 748 20.95 19.76 20.82
CA GLY A 748 19.65 19.46 21.42
C GLY A 748 18.86 18.28 20.82
N VAL A 749 19.39 17.53 19.85
CA VAL A 749 18.78 16.28 19.35
C VAL A 749 19.80 15.16 19.28
N GLU A 750 19.61 14.10 20.06
CA GLU A 750 20.46 12.90 19.99
C GLU A 750 20.27 12.17 18.65
N ASP A 751 21.38 11.63 18.11
CA ASP A 751 21.53 11.04 16.76
C ASP A 751 21.13 11.94 15.56
N GLY A 752 20.55 13.12 15.76
CA GLY A 752 20.10 14.02 14.70
C GLY A 752 19.06 13.38 13.78
N LEU A 753 19.37 13.25 12.48
CA LEU A 753 18.54 12.49 11.53
C LEU A 753 18.47 10.97 11.84
N GLY A 754 19.35 10.46 12.70
CA GLY A 754 19.35 9.07 13.16
C GLY A 754 18.30 8.73 14.22
N PHE A 755 17.53 9.71 14.73
CA PHE A 755 16.58 9.55 15.85
C PHE A 755 15.69 8.30 15.75
N PHE A 756 14.98 8.12 14.63
CA PHE A 756 14.10 6.94 14.41
C PHE A 756 14.82 5.71 13.81
N TRP A 757 16.14 5.78 13.61
CA TRP A 757 16.91 4.76 12.90
C TRP A 757 17.34 3.60 13.80
N LYS A 758 17.66 3.87 15.08
CA LYS A 758 17.99 2.83 16.08
C LYS A 758 16.85 1.83 16.25
N GLY A 759 15.61 2.32 16.43
CA GLY A 759 14.41 1.49 16.46
C GLY A 759 14.22 0.70 15.16
N GLY A 760 14.37 1.34 14.00
CA GLY A 760 14.36 0.67 12.69
C GLY A 760 15.36 -0.48 12.55
N ILE A 761 16.58 -0.34 13.09
CA ILE A 761 17.58 -1.42 13.16
C ILE A 761 17.09 -2.54 14.08
N HIS A 762 16.63 -2.22 15.29
CA HIS A 762 16.16 -3.21 16.27
C HIS A 762 15.01 -4.07 15.72
N ASN A 763 14.07 -3.46 14.98
CA ASN A 763 12.98 -4.17 14.31
C ASN A 763 13.47 -5.14 13.22
N LEU A 764 14.54 -4.79 12.49
CA LEU A 764 15.11 -5.67 11.47
C LEU A 764 15.91 -6.83 12.09
N SER A 765 16.52 -6.63 13.27
CA SER A 765 17.10 -7.72 14.07
C SER A 765 16.03 -8.68 14.60
N LYS A 766 14.96 -8.16 15.21
CA LYS A 766 13.82 -8.97 15.68
C LYS A 766 13.14 -9.73 14.53
N GLU A 767 13.00 -9.11 13.34
CA GLU A 767 12.51 -9.80 12.14
C GLU A 767 13.41 -11.00 11.75
N ARG A 768 14.73 -10.87 11.85
CA ARG A 768 15.67 -11.99 11.63
C ARG A 768 15.50 -13.09 12.67
N GLU A 769 15.47 -12.74 13.95
CA GLU A 769 15.37 -13.69 15.07
C GLU A 769 14.13 -14.60 14.95
N VAL A 770 12.96 -14.03 14.64
CA VAL A 770 11.73 -14.82 14.48
C VAL A 770 11.77 -15.69 13.21
N TYR A 771 12.33 -15.19 12.09
CA TYR A 771 12.52 -16.01 10.90
C TYR A 771 13.53 -17.17 11.14
N GLU A 772 14.59 -16.95 11.92
CA GLU A 772 15.55 -18.01 12.28
C GLU A 772 14.92 -19.06 13.21
N ALA A 773 14.09 -18.65 14.17
CA ALA A 773 13.35 -19.55 15.06
C ALA A 773 12.42 -20.47 14.25
N LEU A 774 11.57 -19.90 13.39
CA LEU A 774 10.66 -20.67 12.53
C LEU A 774 11.40 -21.56 11.52
N ALA A 775 12.57 -21.12 11.03
CA ALA A 775 13.45 -21.94 10.19
C ALA A 775 14.21 -23.04 10.97
N SER A 776 14.16 -23.04 12.30
CA SER A 776 14.69 -24.12 13.16
C SER A 776 13.62 -25.17 13.49
N GLU A 777 12.38 -24.77 13.78
CA GLU A 777 11.25 -25.69 14.05
C GLU A 777 10.90 -26.59 12.85
N HIS A 778 11.19 -26.14 11.63
CA HIS A 778 11.00 -26.92 10.40
C HIS A 778 12.09 -27.97 10.15
N VAL A 779 13.15 -28.02 10.96
CA VAL A 779 14.10 -29.14 10.96
C VAL A 779 13.50 -30.25 11.84
N PRO A 780 13.23 -31.46 11.31
CA PRO A 780 12.66 -32.52 12.13
C PRO A 780 13.65 -32.89 13.24
N ASN A 781 13.22 -32.78 14.49
CA ASN A 781 14.01 -33.12 15.66
C ASN A 781 14.53 -34.56 15.55
N LEU A 782 15.84 -34.71 15.41
CA LEU A 782 16.53 -35.96 15.63
C LEU A 782 16.62 -36.16 17.15
N GLY A 783 15.62 -36.84 17.72
CA GLY A 783 15.76 -37.40 19.05
C GLY A 783 16.85 -38.48 19.06
N ASP A 784 17.65 -38.51 20.11
CA ASP A 784 18.56 -39.62 20.38
C ASP A 784 17.75 -40.85 20.86
N ASP A 785 17.74 -41.91 20.06
CA ASP A 785 17.28 -43.29 20.35
C ASP A 785 18.17 -44.29 19.58
#